data_AF-A0A7R9WH75-F1
#
_entry.id   AF-A0A7R9WH75-F1
#
_cell.length_a   1.000
_cell.length_b   1.000
_cell.length_c   1.000
_cell.angle_alpha   90.00
_cell.angle_beta   90.00
_cell.angle_gamma   90.00
#
_symmetry.space_group_name_H-M   'P 1'
#
loop_
_entity.id
_entity.type
_entity.pdbx_description
1 polymer ?
#
loop_
_entity_poly.entity_id
_entity_poly.type
_entity_poly.pdbx_seq_one_letter_code
_entity_poly.pdbx_strand_id
1 'polypeptide(L)'
;RECEAACRAAACCMAAGTKSCFLEQEGICGMYSPCGVLHSQTEGGRPYSSYTAYGGLDGTVVPPPPADLESQCSDASLSSINGYIACQSACHQGRCCYAGTPHEEGFFPSLSSSSGGGGGSSFAVESCVQSHRDVCLSYAPCLALEGTGHDNPQQTVERKCTAEKVRTREGRDACDDLCKARSCCFASSEKRNCRIDNKQWCAEYQACEVLLDKPSVEPHKGEFGDVDVIDSNMIATLAEQCQQSRIVTHNDLLKCEDACRPALCCFFDDVECDEAFQRQHCSDYPFCQPIVSKMFDFGGSIDLNNADLGSPSDTGGGVSAGGGTAAGGSSFEPSDALGSAVAEACDPDNLKTAGGKDDCMVLCEPYLCCADPSPNGCASNRECPRYEKCNNLVQAGGIVPPDPDDLATGTRPVGVGTNGGGGGGSDFNPETNNIALACSEDYLENSPGRCDFLCQAMMCCFDYSNSGCYLNPDCARYRPCAVLAEDSGDGGIDAAAADTLAVNEACDPQTITNDDKEQECYALCAPHKCCFDGSCPQMGAVCAEYGACDIIFNALDGRVDNPSGDGMPSPPADLEQTCDPNTIDEGDNREECEEGCVMGNCCRGVGYDCRNMEYFCDKFVLCETVWDDDGSQQKPQSQQQIASPQEEPQTQTQLPAQQEQPQSQTQIEPQNSGAQATQVVSAPSGATGTSANGGDPTILCSSENLGKPGGKEACDDVCRQWACCWAKGQGNCFDTNYSTCLRYMDCPDA
;
A
#
# COMPACT_ATOMS: atom_id res chain seq x y z
N ARG A 1 28.97 28.05 -0.88
CA ARG A 1 30.18 28.81 -0.46
C ARG A 1 29.88 30.27 -0.14
N GLU A 2 29.41 31.10 -1.06
CA GLU A 2 29.13 32.52 -0.73
C GLU A 2 27.98 32.67 0.28
N CYS A 3 26.87 31.95 0.07
CA CYS A 3 25.76 31.92 1.03
C CYS A 3 26.22 31.40 2.41
N GLU A 4 27.09 30.39 2.46
CA GLU A 4 27.68 29.90 3.72
C GLU A 4 28.56 30.96 4.41
N ALA A 5 29.27 31.79 3.63
CA ALA A 5 30.09 32.89 4.16
C ALA A 5 29.19 34.02 4.71
N ALA A 6 28.12 34.37 4.01
CA ALA A 6 27.12 35.35 4.48
C ALA A 6 26.39 34.87 5.74
N CYS A 7 25.99 33.59 5.77
CA CYS A 7 25.30 32.97 6.89
C CYS A 7 26.20 32.66 8.10
N ARG A 8 27.53 32.61 7.92
CA ARG A 8 28.49 32.38 9.01
C ARG A 8 28.41 33.43 10.12
N ALA A 9 28.03 34.67 9.78
CA ALA A 9 27.81 35.74 10.76
C ALA A 9 26.62 35.47 11.69
N ALA A 10 25.65 34.66 11.24
CA ALA A 10 24.43 34.31 11.96
C ALA A 10 24.41 32.87 12.49
N ALA A 11 25.55 32.16 12.50
CA ALA A 11 25.62 30.78 12.97
C ALA A 11 25.13 30.59 14.42
N CYS A 12 25.25 31.61 15.28
CA CYS A 12 24.69 31.55 16.64
C CYS A 12 23.16 31.57 16.68
N CYS A 13 22.47 32.08 15.65
CA CYS A 13 21.01 32.09 15.57
C CYS A 13 20.43 30.69 15.35
N MET A 14 21.22 29.80 14.75
CA MET A 14 20.84 28.43 14.40
C MET A 14 21.48 27.37 15.32
N ALA A 15 22.33 27.78 16.26
CA ALA A 15 22.90 26.88 17.25
C ALA A 15 21.85 26.46 18.30
N ALA A 16 21.78 25.17 18.63
CA ALA A 16 20.86 24.65 19.63
C ALA A 16 21.33 24.93 21.08
N GLY A 17 20.37 25.03 22.00
CA GLY A 17 20.60 25.15 23.44
C GLY A 17 21.27 26.48 23.85
N THR A 18 22.13 26.44 24.87
CA THR A 18 22.79 27.64 25.46
C THR A 18 23.82 28.33 24.55
N LYS A 19 24.00 27.83 23.33
CA LYS A 19 24.80 28.49 22.27
C LYS A 19 23.94 29.30 21.31
N SER A 20 22.61 29.21 21.42
CA SER A 20 21.68 30.04 20.65
C SER A 20 21.77 31.49 21.11
N CYS A 21 22.04 32.41 20.19
CA CYS A 21 21.90 33.85 20.44
C CYS A 21 20.49 34.37 20.14
N PHE A 22 19.56 33.49 19.73
CA PHE A 22 18.22 33.87 19.25
C PHE A 22 17.42 34.70 20.28
N LEU A 23 17.44 34.29 21.55
CA LEU A 23 16.74 35.01 22.64
C LEU A 23 17.35 36.37 22.99
N GLU A 24 18.61 36.62 22.60
CA GLU A 24 19.31 37.89 22.87
C GLU A 24 19.31 38.83 21.66
N GLN A 25 19.17 38.30 20.44
CA GLN A 25 19.31 39.04 19.17
C GLN A 25 18.23 38.68 18.13
N GLU A 26 16.99 38.45 18.58
CA GLU A 26 15.83 38.08 17.75
C GLU A 26 15.71 38.90 16.45
N GLY A 27 15.83 40.23 16.53
CA GLY A 27 15.74 41.11 15.35
C GLY A 27 16.89 40.98 14.34
N ILE A 28 18.06 40.51 14.76
CA ILE A 28 19.17 40.18 13.84
C ILE A 28 18.94 38.78 13.28
N CYS A 29 18.60 37.81 14.13
CA CYS A 29 18.34 36.43 13.71
C CYS A 29 17.17 36.31 12.72
N GLY A 30 16.13 37.15 12.83
CA GLY A 30 15.03 37.21 11.88
C GLY A 30 15.45 37.58 10.45
N MET A 31 16.48 38.42 10.28
CA MET A 31 17.00 38.79 8.95
C MET A 31 17.81 37.67 8.28
N TYR A 32 18.27 36.69 9.06
CA TYR A 32 19.05 35.54 8.58
C TYR A 32 18.23 34.23 8.57
N SER A 33 16.91 34.30 8.69
CA SER A 33 16.04 33.11 8.60
C SER A 33 16.22 32.27 7.31
N PRO A 34 16.54 32.84 6.11
CA PRO A 34 16.81 32.03 4.92
C PRO A 34 18.05 31.13 5.05
N CYS A 35 18.97 31.44 5.95
CA CYS A 35 20.16 30.62 6.22
C CYS A 35 19.83 29.25 6.85
N GLY A 36 18.62 29.04 7.37
CA GLY A 36 18.18 27.77 7.95
C GLY A 36 18.37 26.58 7.02
N VAL A 37 18.15 26.79 5.72
CA VAL A 37 18.24 25.77 4.66
C VAL A 37 19.66 25.23 4.48
N LEU A 38 20.70 26.01 4.82
CA LEU A 38 22.10 25.58 4.72
C LEU A 38 22.54 24.75 5.94
N HIS A 39 21.96 25.03 7.12
CA HIS A 39 22.35 24.34 8.36
C HIS A 39 21.70 22.97 8.49
N SER A 40 20.56 22.71 7.82
CA SER A 40 19.88 21.41 7.83
C SER A 40 20.58 20.33 7.00
N GLN A 41 21.57 20.67 6.18
CA GLN A 41 22.26 19.72 5.28
C GLN A 41 23.62 19.21 5.80
N THR A 42 24.17 19.80 6.88
CA THR A 42 25.57 19.55 7.29
C THR A 42 25.75 18.63 8.50
N GLU A 43 24.67 18.21 9.18
CA GLU A 43 24.72 17.20 10.25
C GLU A 43 23.91 15.96 9.86
N GLY A 44 24.55 14.79 9.87
CA GLY A 44 24.00 13.52 9.37
C GLY A 44 22.94 12.87 10.27
N GLY A 45 21.90 13.62 10.62
CA GLY A 45 20.69 13.16 11.28
C GLY A 45 19.50 13.09 10.31
N ARG A 46 18.55 12.18 10.58
CA ARG A 46 17.33 12.01 9.78
C ARG A 46 16.54 13.34 9.68
N PRO A 47 15.84 13.61 8.57
CA PRO A 47 15.14 14.87 8.38
C PRO A 47 14.02 15.03 9.40
N TYR A 48 14.14 16.04 10.26
CA TYR A 48 13.00 16.57 11.00
C TYR A 48 12.15 17.39 10.04
N SER A 49 10.91 16.95 9.78
CA SER A 49 9.94 17.78 9.07
C SER A 49 9.53 18.96 9.97
N SER A 50 10.16 20.12 9.77
CA SER A 50 9.80 21.36 10.47
C SER A 50 8.87 22.19 9.60
N TYR A 51 7.67 22.44 10.14
CA TYR A 51 6.68 23.38 9.59
C TYR A 51 7.34 24.69 9.13
N THR A 52 7.15 25.03 7.85
CA THR A 52 7.33 26.40 7.37
C THR A 52 6.26 27.28 8.01
N ALA A 53 6.69 28.21 8.87
CA ALA A 53 5.84 29.35 9.22
C ALA A 53 5.72 30.27 8.00
N TYR A 54 4.52 30.81 7.77
CA TYR A 54 4.14 31.71 6.68
C TYR A 54 5.25 32.68 6.22
N GLY A 55 5.68 32.56 4.95
CA GLY A 55 6.65 33.47 4.35
C GLY A 55 7.13 33.05 2.97
N GLY A 56 6.31 33.28 1.93
CA GLY A 56 6.67 33.00 0.54
C GLY A 56 5.44 32.81 -0.34
N LEU A 57 4.99 33.88 -0.98
CA LEU A 57 3.92 33.83 -1.99
C LEU A 57 4.53 33.46 -3.33
N ASP A 58 4.54 32.17 -3.64
CA ASP A 58 4.51 31.69 -5.01
C ASP A 58 3.41 30.63 -5.11
N GLY A 59 2.68 30.63 -6.23
CA GLY A 59 1.26 30.25 -6.27
C GLY A 59 0.90 28.90 -5.65
N THR A 60 0.39 28.90 -4.40
CA THR A 60 -0.17 27.70 -3.77
C THR A 60 -1.46 27.30 -4.48
N VAL A 61 -1.36 26.36 -5.42
CA VAL A 61 -2.49 25.79 -6.13
C VAL A 61 -3.48 25.21 -5.12
N VAL A 62 -4.67 25.79 -5.05
CA VAL A 62 -5.80 25.17 -4.36
C VAL A 62 -6.32 24.07 -5.28
N PRO A 63 -6.31 22.78 -4.85
CA PRO A 63 -6.84 21.71 -5.67
C PRO A 63 -8.37 21.83 -5.80
N PRO A 64 -8.99 21.28 -6.86
CA PRO A 64 -10.44 21.17 -6.91
C PRO A 64 -10.98 20.29 -5.76
N PRO A 65 -12.17 20.56 -5.23
CA PRO A 65 -12.80 19.72 -4.22
C PRO A 65 -13.20 18.35 -4.78
N PRO A 66 -13.40 17.34 -3.91
CA PRO A 66 -14.05 16.09 -4.28
C PRO A 66 -15.43 16.33 -4.93
N ALA A 67 -15.77 15.53 -5.94
CA ALA A 67 -17.03 15.68 -6.68
C ALA A 67 -18.28 15.48 -5.81
N ASP A 68 -18.15 14.76 -4.70
CA ASP A 68 -19.20 14.48 -3.72
C ASP A 68 -19.24 15.49 -2.55
N LEU A 69 -18.47 16.58 -2.60
CA LEU A 69 -18.43 17.59 -1.52
C LEU A 69 -19.82 18.11 -1.15
N GLU A 70 -20.72 18.31 -2.11
CA GLU A 70 -22.09 18.78 -1.86
C GLU A 70 -22.95 17.76 -1.09
N SER A 71 -22.74 16.45 -1.32
CA SER A 71 -23.44 15.41 -0.57
C SER A 71 -22.84 15.23 0.83
N GLN A 72 -21.50 15.25 0.95
CA GLN A 72 -20.78 15.19 2.23
C GLN A 72 -21.11 16.38 3.14
N CYS A 73 -21.24 17.59 2.59
CA CYS A 73 -21.52 18.82 3.34
C CYS A 73 -23.01 19.20 3.40
N SER A 74 -23.93 18.32 2.97
CA SER A 74 -25.37 18.56 3.10
C SER A 74 -25.83 18.59 4.56
N ASP A 75 -26.90 19.33 4.87
CA ASP A 75 -27.51 19.38 6.22
C ASP A 75 -27.80 17.96 6.79
N ALA A 76 -28.16 17.01 5.92
CA ALA A 76 -28.41 15.62 6.30
C ALA A 76 -27.11 14.94 6.77
N SER A 77 -26.02 15.07 6.01
CA SER A 77 -24.71 14.53 6.37
C SER A 77 -24.16 15.21 7.62
N LEU A 78 -24.21 16.54 7.71
CA LEU A 78 -23.74 17.33 8.86
C LEU A 78 -24.54 17.08 10.16
N SER A 79 -25.80 16.64 10.05
CA SER A 79 -26.58 16.17 11.21
C SER A 79 -25.98 14.92 11.88
N SER A 80 -25.11 14.20 11.18
CA SER A 80 -24.31 13.10 11.71
C SER A 80 -22.86 13.53 11.92
N ILE A 81 -22.23 13.03 12.99
CA ILE A 81 -20.80 13.26 13.25
C ILE A 81 -19.91 12.74 12.12
N ASN A 82 -20.24 11.60 11.52
CA ASN A 82 -19.43 11.02 10.43
C ASN A 82 -19.51 11.87 9.17
N GLY A 83 -20.70 12.37 8.80
CA GLY A 83 -20.86 13.30 7.68
C GLY A 83 -20.22 14.67 7.94
N TYR A 84 -20.27 15.18 9.17
CA TYR A 84 -19.49 16.37 9.55
C TYR A 84 -17.99 16.14 9.35
N ILE A 85 -17.45 15.00 9.81
CA ILE A 85 -16.01 14.68 9.67
C ILE A 85 -15.62 14.51 8.20
N ALA A 86 -16.47 13.86 7.40
CA ALA A 86 -16.28 13.72 5.96
C ALA A 86 -16.20 15.11 5.30
N CYS A 87 -17.23 15.94 5.48
CA CYS A 87 -17.24 17.33 5.00
C CYS A 87 -16.01 18.12 5.45
N GLN A 88 -15.67 18.11 6.75
CA GLN A 88 -14.48 18.80 7.28
C GLN A 88 -13.19 18.35 6.58
N SER A 89 -13.06 17.05 6.30
CA SER A 89 -11.88 16.47 5.65
C SER A 89 -11.80 16.85 4.17
N ALA A 90 -12.92 16.78 3.44
CA ALA A 90 -13.01 17.22 2.05
C ALA A 90 -12.77 18.73 1.89
N CYS A 91 -13.26 19.53 2.85
CA CYS A 91 -13.04 20.98 2.91
C CYS A 91 -11.61 21.38 3.27
N HIS A 92 -10.82 20.52 3.95
CA HIS A 92 -9.53 20.90 4.52
C HIS A 92 -8.54 21.47 3.49
N GLN A 93 -8.54 20.94 2.26
CA GLN A 93 -7.65 21.40 1.18
C GLN A 93 -8.03 22.80 0.66
N GLY A 94 -9.33 23.12 0.65
CA GLY A 94 -9.87 24.43 0.26
C GLY A 94 -10.01 25.42 1.43
N ARG A 95 -9.34 25.20 2.57
CA ARG A 95 -9.56 26.00 3.80
C ARG A 95 -9.36 27.50 3.61
N CYS A 96 -8.50 27.93 2.67
CA CYS A 96 -8.31 29.35 2.37
C CYS A 96 -9.53 30.02 1.70
N CYS A 97 -10.45 29.23 1.13
CA CYS A 97 -11.60 29.71 0.38
C CYS A 97 -12.78 30.12 1.28
N TYR A 98 -12.92 29.51 2.46
CA TYR A 98 -14.02 29.79 3.39
C TYR A 98 -13.56 30.41 4.73
N ALA A 99 -12.46 29.92 5.32
CA ALA A 99 -12.00 30.34 6.66
C ALA A 99 -11.37 31.76 6.72
N GLY A 100 -11.65 32.60 5.72
CA GLY A 100 -10.98 33.87 5.44
C GLY A 100 -11.88 35.10 5.43
N THR A 101 -13.18 35.00 5.72
CA THR A 101 -14.01 36.19 5.92
C THR A 101 -13.99 36.62 7.39
N PRO A 102 -13.27 37.69 7.77
CA PRO A 102 -13.54 38.34 9.04
C PRO A 102 -14.98 38.85 8.98
N HIS A 103 -15.80 38.39 9.92
CA HIS A 103 -17.22 38.70 10.02
C HIS A 103 -17.43 40.14 10.55
N GLU A 104 -16.85 41.14 9.86
CA GLU A 104 -17.21 42.54 10.07
C GLU A 104 -18.64 42.77 9.57
N GLU A 105 -19.57 42.91 10.50
CA GLU A 105 -20.97 43.12 10.21
C GLU A 105 -21.20 44.41 9.41
N GLY A 106 -21.43 44.27 8.11
CA GLY A 106 -22.26 45.19 7.35
C GLY A 106 -21.56 46.30 6.57
N PHE A 107 -20.82 45.94 5.52
CA PHE A 107 -20.85 46.75 4.29
C PHE A 107 -20.56 45.91 3.04
N PHE A 108 -21.55 45.72 2.16
CA PHE A 108 -21.30 45.41 0.76
C PHE A 108 -21.10 46.75 0.02
N PRO A 109 -19.88 47.12 -0.42
CA PRO A 109 -19.72 48.26 -1.31
C PRO A 109 -20.08 47.80 -2.72
N SER A 110 -21.18 48.32 -3.27
CA SER A 110 -21.48 48.15 -4.70
C SER A 110 -20.30 48.63 -5.54
N LEU A 111 -19.91 47.83 -6.53
CA LEU A 111 -18.95 48.18 -7.58
C LEU A 111 -19.22 49.60 -8.11
N SER A 112 -18.39 50.56 -7.72
CA SER A 112 -18.41 51.92 -8.26
C SER A 112 -17.00 52.46 -8.33
N SER A 113 -16.53 52.65 -9.56
CA SER A 113 -15.21 53.16 -9.87
C SER A 113 -15.07 54.60 -9.38
N SER A 114 -14.07 54.87 -8.52
CA SER A 114 -13.63 56.24 -8.26
C SER A 114 -12.12 56.31 -8.13
N SER A 115 -11.51 56.97 -9.11
CA SER A 115 -10.10 57.33 -9.16
C SER A 115 -9.75 58.38 -8.10
N GLY A 116 -8.66 58.15 -7.37
CA GLY A 116 -8.12 59.11 -6.40
C GLY A 116 -6.73 58.68 -5.95
N GLY A 117 -5.69 59.30 -6.53
CA GLY A 117 -4.31 58.88 -6.31
C GLY A 117 -3.75 59.25 -4.94
N GLY A 118 -2.91 58.36 -4.39
CA GLY A 118 -2.09 58.58 -3.20
C GLY A 118 -0.99 57.52 -3.16
N GLY A 119 0.24 57.90 -3.55
CA GLY A 119 1.33 56.96 -3.75
C GLY A 119 1.87 56.37 -2.44
N GLY A 120 1.54 55.10 -2.18
CA GLY A 120 2.18 54.25 -1.19
C GLY A 120 2.11 52.82 -1.68
N SER A 121 3.19 52.31 -2.26
CA SER A 121 3.28 50.95 -2.83
C SER A 121 3.38 49.90 -1.73
N SER A 122 2.29 49.71 -1.00
CA SER A 122 2.08 48.50 -0.21
C SER A 122 1.68 47.39 -1.18
N PHE A 123 2.45 46.30 -1.23
CA PHE A 123 2.07 45.12 -1.99
C PHE A 123 0.79 44.55 -1.35
N ALA A 124 -0.35 44.82 -1.97
CA ALA A 124 -1.60 44.19 -1.60
C ALA A 124 -1.52 42.72 -2.04
N VAL A 125 -1.30 41.83 -1.07
CA VAL A 125 -1.40 40.40 -1.29
C VAL A 125 -2.85 40.11 -1.67
N GLU A 126 -3.06 39.70 -2.91
CA GLU A 126 -4.36 39.25 -3.41
C GLU A 126 -4.80 38.05 -2.56
N SER A 127 -6.02 38.07 -2.02
CA SER A 127 -6.45 37.01 -1.10
C SER A 127 -6.65 35.68 -1.86
N CYS A 128 -6.55 34.54 -1.18
CA CYS A 128 -6.74 33.21 -1.81
C CYS A 128 -8.07 33.12 -2.60
N VAL A 129 -9.12 33.77 -2.08
CA VAL A 129 -10.46 33.88 -2.69
C VAL A 129 -10.45 34.74 -3.96
N GLN A 130 -9.55 35.71 -4.06
CA GLN A 130 -9.37 36.55 -5.25
C GLN A 130 -8.51 35.84 -6.30
N SER A 131 -7.38 35.24 -5.90
CA SER A 131 -6.46 34.54 -6.81
C SER A 131 -7.02 33.23 -7.38
N HIS A 132 -7.88 32.53 -6.64
CA HIS A 132 -8.46 31.22 -7.00
C HIS A 132 -9.98 31.24 -6.94
N ARG A 133 -10.60 32.31 -7.44
CA ARG A 133 -12.04 32.55 -7.32
C ARG A 133 -12.91 31.44 -7.91
N ASP A 134 -12.48 30.84 -9.01
CA ASP A 134 -13.14 29.72 -9.69
C ASP A 134 -13.11 28.44 -8.84
N VAL A 135 -11.94 28.06 -8.31
CA VAL A 135 -11.81 26.90 -7.40
C VAL A 135 -12.52 27.16 -6.06
N CYS A 136 -12.44 28.37 -5.52
CA CYS A 136 -13.11 28.70 -4.26
C CYS A 136 -14.65 28.71 -4.37
N LEU A 137 -15.22 28.82 -5.58
CA LEU A 137 -16.67 28.68 -5.78
C LEU A 137 -17.15 27.23 -5.67
N SER A 138 -16.35 26.22 -6.03
CA SER A 138 -16.73 24.82 -5.86
C SER A 138 -16.60 24.35 -4.40
N TYR A 139 -15.80 25.04 -3.57
CA TYR A 139 -15.79 24.86 -2.11
C TYR A 139 -16.98 25.51 -1.37
N ALA A 140 -17.97 26.08 -2.07
CA ALA A 140 -19.14 26.70 -1.44
C ALA A 140 -19.91 25.82 -0.42
N PRO A 141 -20.05 24.49 -0.58
CA PRO A 141 -20.70 23.64 0.43
C PRO A 141 -20.00 23.67 1.81
N CYS A 142 -18.70 23.97 1.86
CA CYS A 142 -17.95 24.07 3.12
C CYS A 142 -18.41 25.18 4.05
N LEU A 143 -19.12 26.20 3.54
CA LEU A 143 -19.72 27.25 4.36
C LEU A 143 -20.78 26.70 5.34
N ALA A 144 -21.34 25.51 5.07
CA ALA A 144 -22.25 24.84 5.99
C ALA A 144 -21.57 24.44 7.31
N LEU A 145 -20.24 24.29 7.34
CA LEU A 145 -19.46 24.07 8.58
C LEU A 145 -19.41 25.31 9.49
N GLU A 146 -19.67 26.52 8.97
CA GLU A 146 -19.66 27.76 9.75
C GLU A 146 -21.07 28.21 10.17
N GLY A 147 -22.08 27.93 9.35
CA GLY A 147 -23.45 28.43 9.55
C GLY A 147 -24.39 27.52 10.34
N THR A 148 -24.04 26.25 10.52
CA THR A 148 -24.91 25.27 11.20
C THR A 148 -24.65 25.24 12.70
N GLY A 149 -25.72 25.20 13.51
CA GLY A 149 -25.65 25.06 14.96
C GLY A 149 -25.25 23.65 15.43
N HIS A 150 -24.40 22.96 14.67
CA HIS A 150 -23.87 21.65 15.03
C HIS A 150 -22.78 21.81 16.10
N ASP A 151 -22.83 20.95 17.11
CA ASP A 151 -21.77 20.89 18.11
C ASP A 151 -20.45 20.52 17.43
N ASN A 152 -19.43 21.38 17.53
CA ASN A 152 -18.06 21.11 17.08
C ASN A 152 -17.68 19.66 17.44
N PRO A 153 -17.07 18.85 16.52
CA PRO A 153 -16.68 17.47 16.80
C PRO A 153 -15.96 17.29 18.12
N GLN A 154 -15.07 18.22 18.48
CA GLN A 154 -14.39 18.23 19.78
C GLN A 154 -15.40 18.20 20.94
N GLN A 155 -16.41 19.07 20.95
CA GLN A 155 -17.44 19.12 21.99
C GLN A 155 -18.31 17.86 22.00
N THR A 156 -18.60 17.27 20.83
CA THR A 156 -19.37 16.03 20.77
C THR A 156 -18.57 14.84 21.29
N VAL A 157 -17.29 14.73 20.93
CA VAL A 157 -16.37 13.71 21.45
C VAL A 157 -16.17 13.91 22.96
N GLU A 158 -15.84 15.12 23.43
CA GLU A 158 -15.70 15.44 24.87
C GLU A 158 -16.97 15.10 25.68
N ARG A 159 -18.16 15.31 25.12
CA ARG A 159 -19.44 15.02 25.80
C ARG A 159 -19.80 13.52 25.83
N LYS A 160 -19.34 12.74 24.84
CA LYS A 160 -19.64 11.31 24.67
C LYS A 160 -18.56 10.41 25.28
N CYS A 161 -17.29 10.76 25.08
CA CYS A 161 -16.10 10.08 25.57
C CYS A 161 -15.66 10.60 26.94
N THR A 162 -16.56 10.63 27.92
CA THR A 162 -16.16 10.85 29.32
C THR A 162 -15.96 9.52 30.02
N ALA A 163 -15.08 9.50 31.04
CA ALA A 163 -14.83 8.32 31.87
C ALA A 163 -16.09 7.77 32.56
N GLU A 164 -17.15 8.58 32.73
CA GLU A 164 -18.45 8.12 33.23
C GLU A 164 -19.27 7.41 32.13
N LYS A 165 -19.25 7.94 30.90
CA LYS A 165 -20.05 7.39 29.78
C LYS A 165 -19.47 6.08 29.24
N VAL A 166 -18.15 5.95 29.11
CA VAL A 166 -17.49 4.72 28.61
C VAL A 166 -17.46 3.55 29.61
N ARG A 167 -18.16 3.68 30.74
CA ARG A 167 -18.41 2.59 31.71
C ARG A 167 -19.53 1.66 31.26
N THR A 168 -20.49 2.13 30.45
CA THR A 168 -21.48 1.24 29.83
C THR A 168 -21.00 0.80 28.46
N ARG A 169 -21.43 -0.39 28.01
CA ARG A 169 -21.15 -0.89 26.65
C ARG A 169 -21.60 0.12 25.60
N GLU A 170 -22.86 0.52 25.67
CA GLU A 170 -23.49 1.52 24.78
C GLU A 170 -22.71 2.84 24.72
N GLY A 171 -22.19 3.33 25.85
CA GLY A 171 -21.42 4.58 25.92
C GLY A 171 -19.96 4.43 25.49
N ARG A 172 -19.39 3.22 25.58
CA ARG A 172 -18.08 2.88 25.02
C ARG A 172 -18.15 2.73 23.51
N ASP A 173 -19.10 1.95 23.01
CA ASP A 173 -19.32 1.73 21.57
C ASP A 173 -19.62 3.07 20.87
N ALA A 174 -20.53 3.88 21.43
CA ALA A 174 -20.83 5.22 20.94
C ALA A 174 -19.72 6.27 21.18
N CYS A 175 -18.60 5.91 21.80
CA CYS A 175 -17.38 6.71 21.84
C CYS A 175 -16.37 6.19 20.81
N ASP A 176 -16.19 4.87 20.72
CA ASP A 176 -15.32 4.21 19.73
C ASP A 176 -15.70 4.59 18.31
N ASP A 177 -16.99 4.55 17.97
CA ASP A 177 -17.51 4.98 16.66
C ASP A 177 -17.12 6.43 16.30
N LEU A 178 -17.11 7.34 17.28
CA LEU A 178 -16.68 8.73 17.07
C LEU A 178 -15.17 8.82 16.85
N CYS A 179 -14.42 8.07 17.66
CA CYS A 179 -12.97 8.08 17.68
C CYS A 179 -12.34 7.35 16.48
N LYS A 180 -13.09 6.44 15.83
CA LYS A 180 -12.64 5.57 14.75
C LYS A 180 -11.96 6.32 13.60
N ALA A 181 -12.55 7.45 13.18
CA ALA A 181 -12.02 8.31 12.12
C ALA A 181 -10.64 8.93 12.44
N ARG A 182 -10.27 9.03 13.73
CA ARG A 182 -8.96 9.53 14.19
C ARG A 182 -8.22 8.49 15.04
N SER A 183 -8.53 7.21 14.86
CA SER A 183 -7.92 6.09 15.62
C SER A 183 -6.38 6.06 15.54
N CYS A 184 -5.78 6.53 14.44
CA CYS A 184 -4.32 6.65 14.32
C CYS A 184 -3.69 7.62 15.35
N CYS A 185 -4.45 8.58 15.90
CA CYS A 185 -3.94 9.48 16.94
C CYS A 185 -3.66 8.75 18.27
N PHE A 186 -4.32 7.61 18.45
CA PHE A 186 -4.38 6.82 19.69
C PHE A 186 -3.65 5.47 19.55
N ALA A 187 -3.09 5.17 18.38
CA ALA A 187 -2.32 3.96 18.15
C ALA A 187 -1.06 3.92 19.02
N SER A 188 -0.89 2.84 19.80
CA SER A 188 0.26 2.65 20.70
C SER A 188 1.59 2.41 19.98
N SER A 189 1.55 1.91 18.75
CA SER A 189 2.74 1.69 17.93
C SER A 189 3.15 2.96 17.18
N GLU A 190 4.38 3.44 17.38
CA GLU A 190 4.92 4.65 16.71
C GLU A 190 4.67 4.67 15.20
N LYS A 191 4.84 3.52 14.51
CA LYS A 191 4.62 3.37 13.06
C LYS A 191 3.19 3.60 12.58
N ARG A 192 2.19 3.57 13.48
CA ARG A 192 0.78 3.85 13.16
C ARG A 192 0.26 5.09 13.88
N ASN A 193 1.12 5.78 14.65
CA ASN A 193 0.74 6.93 15.44
C ASN A 193 0.89 8.20 14.61
N CYS A 194 -0.23 8.74 14.11
CA CYS A 194 -0.24 9.94 13.28
C CYS A 194 -0.16 11.26 14.08
N ARG A 195 -0.10 11.20 15.41
CA ARG A 195 -0.13 12.37 16.33
C ARG A 195 1.11 13.24 16.25
N ILE A 196 2.25 12.68 15.83
CA ILE A 196 3.51 13.43 15.68
C ILE A 196 3.36 14.48 14.58
N ASP A 197 2.82 14.07 13.44
CA ASP A 197 2.65 14.93 12.26
C ASP A 197 1.37 15.77 12.35
N ASN A 198 0.30 15.20 12.91
CA ASN A 198 -1.05 15.80 12.90
C ASN A 198 -1.47 16.36 14.27
N LYS A 199 -0.58 17.06 14.98
CA LYS A 199 -0.78 17.46 16.40
C LYS A 199 -2.09 18.20 16.69
N GLN A 200 -2.44 19.21 15.89
CA GLN A 200 -3.67 20.00 16.11
C GLN A 200 -4.92 19.16 15.83
N TRP A 201 -4.91 18.39 14.74
CA TRP A 201 -6.00 17.47 14.37
C TRP A 201 -6.19 16.38 15.44
N CYS A 202 -5.13 15.78 15.97
CA CYS A 202 -5.26 14.82 17.07
C CYS A 202 -5.67 15.45 18.41
N ALA A 203 -5.42 16.74 18.64
CA ALA A 203 -5.80 17.43 19.88
C ALA A 203 -7.33 17.61 20.01
N GLU A 204 -8.03 17.86 18.91
CA GLU A 204 -9.51 17.96 18.88
C GLU A 204 -10.21 16.69 19.39
N TYR A 205 -9.53 15.53 19.36
CA TYR A 205 -10.09 14.22 19.72
C TYR A 205 -9.50 13.68 21.03
N GLN A 206 -8.81 14.50 21.84
CA GLN A 206 -8.07 14.02 23.01
C GLN A 206 -8.93 13.21 23.99
N ALA A 207 -10.22 13.51 24.14
CA ALA A 207 -11.12 12.74 25.00
C ALA A 207 -11.25 11.24 24.60
N CYS A 208 -10.90 10.86 23.37
CA CYS A 208 -10.78 9.46 22.94
C CYS A 208 -9.68 8.66 23.67
N GLU A 209 -8.72 9.32 24.33
CA GLU A 209 -7.70 8.65 25.17
C GLU A 209 -8.34 7.76 26.25
N VAL A 210 -9.57 8.07 26.68
CA VAL A 210 -10.36 7.27 27.64
C VAL A 210 -10.70 5.84 27.16
N LEU A 211 -10.56 5.56 25.86
CA LEU A 211 -10.72 4.21 25.30
C LEU A 211 -9.45 3.37 25.48
N LEU A 212 -8.27 4.01 25.49
CA LEU A 212 -6.96 3.37 25.72
C LEU A 212 -6.75 3.02 27.18
N ASP A 213 -7.29 3.84 28.09
CA ASP A 213 -7.42 3.49 29.49
C ASP A 213 -8.31 2.25 29.57
N LYS A 214 -7.66 1.08 29.71
CA LYS A 214 -8.30 -0.12 30.26
C LYS A 214 -9.06 0.35 31.49
N PRO A 215 -10.36 0.01 31.66
CA PRO A 215 -11.12 0.47 32.80
C PRO A 215 -10.45 -0.06 34.06
N SER A 216 -9.63 0.78 34.67
CA SER A 216 -9.04 0.51 35.97
C SER A 216 -10.22 0.47 36.91
N VAL A 217 -10.56 -0.75 37.34
CA VAL A 217 -11.51 -0.97 38.43
C VAL A 217 -10.77 -0.59 39.71
N GLU A 218 -10.39 0.68 39.82
CA GLU A 218 -9.92 1.22 41.08
C GLU A 218 -11.07 1.08 42.06
N PRO A 219 -10.92 0.30 43.14
CA PRO A 219 -11.97 0.11 44.10
C PRO A 219 -12.30 1.49 44.67
N HIS A 220 -13.53 1.96 44.41
CA HIS A 220 -14.00 3.24 44.89
C HIS A 220 -13.72 3.33 46.40
N LYS A 221 -12.84 4.25 46.81
CA LYS A 221 -12.61 4.63 48.22
C LYS A 221 -13.81 5.38 48.79
N GLY A 222 -14.97 4.74 48.75
CA GLY A 222 -16.06 4.98 49.68
C GLY A 222 -15.77 4.22 50.97
N GLU A 223 -16.17 4.81 52.10
CA GLU A 223 -15.82 4.37 53.46
C GLU A 223 -16.64 3.14 53.91
N PHE A 224 -16.49 2.02 53.20
CA PHE A 224 -17.04 0.71 53.54
C PHE A 224 -15.90 -0.31 53.60
N GLY A 225 -15.80 -1.03 54.73
CA GLY A 225 -14.67 -1.91 55.03
C GLY A 225 -14.73 -3.27 54.33
N ASP A 226 -13.56 -3.88 54.18
CA ASP A 226 -13.27 -5.30 53.90
C ASP A 226 -14.30 -6.06 53.05
N VAL A 227 -14.16 -5.97 51.72
CA VAL A 227 -14.84 -6.87 50.76
C VAL A 227 -13.84 -7.49 49.79
N ASP A 228 -13.02 -8.42 50.31
CA ASP A 228 -12.28 -9.41 49.51
C ASP A 228 -13.23 -10.53 49.05
N VAL A 229 -14.28 -10.18 48.29
CA VAL A 229 -15.30 -11.14 47.81
C VAL A 229 -15.74 -10.73 46.42
N ILE A 230 -15.47 -11.57 45.40
CA ILE A 230 -16.20 -11.47 44.13
C ILE A 230 -17.68 -11.58 44.47
N ASP A 231 -18.48 -10.58 44.05
CA ASP A 231 -19.91 -10.56 44.34
C ASP A 231 -20.51 -11.92 43.97
N SER A 232 -21.14 -12.57 44.95
CA SER A 232 -21.78 -13.87 44.75
C SER A 232 -22.88 -13.82 43.69
N ASN A 233 -23.42 -12.62 43.39
CA ASN A 233 -24.31 -12.38 42.25
C ASN A 233 -23.59 -12.53 40.89
N MET A 234 -22.30 -12.17 40.79
CA MET A 234 -21.52 -12.34 39.57
C MET A 234 -21.18 -13.82 39.32
N ILE A 235 -20.80 -14.55 40.37
CA ILE A 235 -20.61 -16.02 40.29
C ILE A 235 -21.95 -16.71 39.94
N ALA A 236 -23.08 -16.27 40.51
CA ALA A 236 -24.40 -16.78 40.14
C ALA A 236 -24.77 -16.45 38.68
N THR A 237 -24.40 -15.27 38.18
CA THR A 237 -24.63 -14.85 36.79
C THR A 237 -23.79 -15.67 35.81
N LEU A 238 -22.52 -15.92 36.11
CA LEU A 238 -21.65 -16.85 35.38
C LEU A 238 -22.22 -18.28 35.41
N ALA A 239 -22.64 -18.77 36.58
CA ALA A 239 -23.26 -20.09 36.72
C ALA A 239 -24.57 -20.23 35.93
N GLU A 240 -25.33 -19.15 35.77
CA GLU A 240 -26.57 -19.14 34.99
C GLU A 240 -26.34 -19.01 33.48
N GLN A 241 -25.45 -18.11 33.05
CA GLN A 241 -25.21 -17.81 31.63
C GLN A 241 -24.27 -18.82 30.95
N CYS A 242 -23.28 -19.35 31.68
CA CYS A 242 -22.24 -20.22 31.14
C CYS A 242 -22.45 -21.72 31.40
N GLN A 243 -23.60 -22.13 31.93
CA GLN A 243 -23.89 -23.54 32.08
C GLN A 243 -23.99 -24.21 30.70
N GLN A 244 -23.28 -25.31 30.46
CA GLN A 244 -23.26 -26.01 29.17
C GLN A 244 -24.67 -26.37 28.64
N SER A 245 -25.65 -26.58 29.53
CA SER A 245 -27.05 -26.84 29.21
C SER A 245 -27.89 -25.60 28.87
N ARG A 246 -27.36 -24.39 29.05
CA ARG A 246 -28.00 -23.09 28.74
C ARG A 246 -27.40 -22.41 27.51
N ILE A 247 -26.18 -22.76 27.13
CA ILE A 247 -25.56 -22.32 25.86
C ILE A 247 -26.19 -23.12 24.70
N VAL A 248 -27.43 -22.79 24.37
CA VAL A 248 -28.21 -23.44 23.29
C VAL A 248 -28.07 -22.66 21.98
N THR A 249 -28.01 -21.32 22.04
CA THR A 249 -27.86 -20.46 20.86
C THR A 249 -26.48 -19.79 20.81
N HIS A 250 -26.09 -19.29 19.63
CA HIS A 250 -24.88 -18.47 19.45
C HIS A 250 -24.91 -17.20 20.32
N ASN A 251 -26.08 -16.60 20.54
CA ASN A 251 -26.25 -15.42 21.40
C ASN A 251 -26.01 -15.75 22.89
N ASP A 252 -26.28 -16.98 23.32
CA ASP A 252 -25.96 -17.41 24.69
C ASP A 252 -24.46 -17.70 24.86
N LEU A 253 -23.79 -18.16 23.79
CA LEU A 253 -22.34 -18.30 23.75
C LEU A 253 -21.65 -16.93 23.87
N LEU A 254 -22.08 -15.93 23.09
CA LEU A 254 -21.53 -14.57 23.14
C LEU A 254 -21.70 -13.90 24.52
N LYS A 255 -22.86 -14.05 25.17
CA LYS A 255 -23.08 -13.54 26.54
C LYS A 255 -22.13 -14.19 27.54
N CYS A 256 -21.95 -15.51 27.42
CA CYS A 256 -21.03 -16.24 28.28
C CYS A 256 -19.57 -15.83 28.01
N GLU A 257 -19.19 -15.60 26.75
CA GLU A 257 -17.85 -15.13 26.37
C GLU A 257 -17.54 -13.75 26.94
N ASP A 258 -18.46 -12.78 26.82
CA ASP A 258 -18.35 -11.46 27.44
C ASP A 258 -18.22 -11.56 28.98
N ALA A 259 -18.98 -12.45 29.63
CA ALA A 259 -18.91 -12.67 31.08
C ALA A 259 -17.58 -13.34 31.52
N CYS A 260 -17.02 -14.21 30.69
CA CYS A 260 -15.76 -14.90 30.93
C CYS A 260 -14.51 -14.12 30.51
N ARG A 261 -14.67 -13.06 29.71
CA ARG A 261 -13.57 -12.25 29.17
C ARG A 261 -12.53 -11.77 30.18
N PRO A 262 -12.89 -11.33 31.41
CA PRO A 262 -11.91 -10.94 32.43
C PRO A 262 -10.99 -12.08 32.88
N ALA A 263 -11.44 -13.33 32.75
CA ALA A 263 -10.75 -14.52 33.23
C ALA A 263 -10.18 -15.41 32.12
N LEU A 264 -10.19 -14.98 30.85
CA LEU A 264 -9.61 -15.77 29.74
C LEU A 264 -8.17 -16.20 30.02
N CYS A 265 -7.35 -15.32 30.62
CA CYS A 265 -5.97 -15.62 31.00
C CYS A 265 -5.82 -16.80 31.99
N CYS A 266 -6.88 -17.18 32.72
CA CYS A 266 -6.87 -18.34 33.61
C CYS A 266 -6.91 -19.68 32.88
N PHE A 267 -7.11 -19.68 31.55
CA PHE A 267 -7.34 -20.88 30.74
C PHE A 267 -6.37 -21.06 29.57
N PHE A 268 -5.46 -20.10 29.35
CA PHE A 268 -4.42 -20.18 28.33
C PHE A 268 -3.05 -20.00 28.99
N ASP A 269 -2.21 -21.05 28.94
CA ASP A 269 -0.89 -21.04 29.56
C ASP A 269 0.05 -19.94 29.00
N ASP A 270 -0.21 -19.49 27.76
CA ASP A 270 0.54 -18.42 27.08
C ASP A 270 0.06 -16.99 27.41
N VAL A 271 -0.99 -16.83 28.23
CA VAL A 271 -1.57 -15.51 28.58
C VAL A 271 -1.35 -15.23 30.06
N GLU A 272 -0.30 -14.46 30.38
CA GLU A 272 -0.05 -14.00 31.75
C GLU A 272 -1.24 -13.18 32.29
N CYS A 273 -1.96 -13.72 33.27
CA CYS A 273 -2.84 -12.93 34.11
C CYS A 273 -2.01 -11.94 34.94
N ASP A 274 -2.58 -10.77 35.23
CA ASP A 274 -2.06 -9.85 36.24
C ASP A 274 -1.83 -10.60 37.57
N GLU A 275 -0.68 -10.42 38.23
CA GLU A 275 -0.34 -11.11 39.48
C GLU A 275 -1.36 -10.89 40.60
N ALA A 276 -2.09 -9.77 40.59
CA ALA A 276 -3.18 -9.48 41.52
C ALA A 276 -4.44 -10.33 41.22
N PHE A 277 -4.69 -10.64 39.95
CA PHE A 277 -5.84 -11.45 39.51
C PHE A 277 -5.57 -12.95 39.65
N GLN A 278 -4.36 -13.37 39.28
CA GLN A 278 -3.96 -14.77 39.11
C GLN A 278 -3.99 -15.59 40.41
N ARG A 279 -3.83 -14.95 41.58
CA ARG A 279 -3.69 -15.64 42.88
C ARG A 279 -4.98 -15.86 43.66
N GLN A 280 -6.06 -15.16 43.35
CA GLN A 280 -7.32 -15.24 44.13
C GLN A 280 -8.56 -15.56 43.31
N HIS A 281 -8.57 -15.30 42.00
CA HIS A 281 -9.84 -15.26 41.26
C HIS A 281 -10.02 -16.30 40.16
N CYS A 282 -8.96 -16.94 39.65
CA CYS A 282 -9.12 -17.99 38.63
C CYS A 282 -9.98 -19.19 39.10
N SER A 283 -10.05 -19.46 40.42
CA SER A 283 -10.94 -20.47 41.01
C SER A 283 -12.43 -20.11 40.96
N ASP A 284 -12.78 -18.84 40.75
CA ASP A 284 -14.13 -18.31 40.85
C ASP A 284 -14.87 -18.32 39.49
N TYR A 285 -14.15 -18.65 38.40
CA TYR A 285 -14.67 -18.75 37.03
C TYR A 285 -14.76 -20.21 36.49
N PRO A 286 -15.09 -21.26 37.28
CA PRO A 286 -15.08 -22.64 36.77
C PRO A 286 -16.12 -22.86 35.66
N PHE A 287 -17.13 -22.01 35.57
CA PHE A 287 -18.17 -22.03 34.54
C PHE A 287 -17.67 -21.57 33.16
N CYS A 288 -16.47 -20.99 33.05
CA CYS A 288 -15.91 -20.54 31.78
C CYS A 288 -15.18 -21.64 30.98
N GLN A 289 -14.81 -22.75 31.65
CA GLN A 289 -14.15 -23.90 31.02
C GLN A 289 -14.85 -24.42 29.74
N PRO A 290 -16.21 -24.50 29.64
CA PRO A 290 -16.88 -25.04 28.47
C PRO A 290 -16.72 -24.19 27.20
N ILE A 291 -16.48 -22.87 27.31
CA ILE A 291 -16.11 -22.05 26.14
C ILE A 291 -14.75 -22.50 25.62
N VAL A 292 -13.78 -22.63 26.52
CA VAL A 292 -12.39 -22.93 26.18
C VAL A 292 -12.30 -24.28 25.48
N SER A 293 -12.99 -25.31 25.99
CA SER A 293 -13.09 -26.60 25.30
C SER A 293 -13.72 -26.46 23.90
N LYS A 294 -14.82 -25.70 23.75
CA LYS A 294 -15.43 -25.47 22.44
C LYS A 294 -14.51 -24.70 21.47
N MET A 295 -13.69 -23.75 21.95
CA MET A 295 -12.73 -23.03 21.13
C MET A 295 -11.61 -23.94 20.61
N PHE A 296 -11.15 -24.92 21.42
CA PHE A 296 -10.14 -25.88 20.98
C PHE A 296 -10.68 -26.99 20.07
N ASP A 297 -11.95 -27.38 20.18
CA ASP A 297 -12.55 -28.39 19.29
C ASP A 297 -12.66 -27.93 17.80
N PHE A 298 -12.46 -26.64 17.50
CA PHE A 298 -12.33 -26.12 16.13
C PHE A 298 -10.87 -26.10 15.61
N GLY A 299 -9.89 -26.42 16.44
CA GLY A 299 -8.47 -26.55 16.07
C GLY A 299 -8.07 -28.02 15.91
N GLY A 300 -7.44 -28.37 14.79
CA GLY A 300 -7.11 -29.76 14.45
C GLY A 300 -6.24 -30.50 15.49
N SER A 301 -6.54 -31.78 15.69
CA SER A 301 -5.90 -32.71 16.63
C SER A 301 -4.35 -32.70 16.60
N ILE A 302 -3.73 -32.46 17.75
CA ILE A 302 -2.30 -32.76 18.00
C ILE A 302 -2.21 -34.03 18.85
N ASP A 303 -1.55 -35.06 18.32
CA ASP A 303 -1.30 -36.33 19.03
C ASP A 303 -0.25 -36.14 20.14
N LEU A 304 -0.66 -36.25 21.41
CA LEU A 304 0.24 -36.36 22.55
C LEU A 304 0.31 -37.80 23.06
N ASN A 305 1.16 -38.61 22.41
CA ASN A 305 1.51 -39.96 22.85
C ASN A 305 3.03 -40.20 22.81
N ASN A 306 3.79 -39.57 23.71
CA ASN A 306 5.00 -40.18 24.29
C ASN A 306 5.60 -39.34 25.44
N ALA A 307 5.51 -39.86 26.67
CA ALA A 307 6.40 -39.50 27.78
C ALA A 307 6.53 -40.71 28.73
N ASP A 308 7.58 -41.50 28.52
CA ASP A 308 7.96 -42.63 29.36
C ASP A 308 8.53 -42.13 30.70
N LEU A 309 7.85 -42.40 31.82
CA LEU A 309 8.39 -42.28 33.17
C LEU A 309 7.90 -43.39 34.11
N GLY A 310 8.63 -44.51 34.11
CA GLY A 310 9.11 -45.15 35.33
C GLY A 310 8.10 -45.70 36.35
N SER A 311 7.78 -46.99 36.24
CA SER A 311 7.18 -47.78 37.34
C SER A 311 8.11 -47.91 38.55
N PRO A 312 7.52 -48.08 39.75
CA PRO A 312 7.99 -49.06 40.71
C PRO A 312 6.95 -50.17 40.94
N SER A 313 7.41 -51.41 40.91
CA SER A 313 6.74 -52.58 41.47
C SER A 313 6.53 -52.43 42.99
N ASP A 314 5.42 -52.91 43.56
CA ASP A 314 5.39 -54.30 44.08
C ASP A 314 4.06 -54.78 44.73
N THR A 315 3.93 -56.10 44.86
CA THR A 315 3.10 -56.84 45.84
C THR A 315 1.56 -56.67 45.89
N GLY A 316 0.87 -57.48 45.08
CA GLY A 316 0.03 -58.62 45.52
C GLY A 316 -0.90 -58.54 46.74
N GLY A 317 -2.19 -58.83 46.51
CA GLY A 317 -3.16 -59.22 47.54
C GLY A 317 -4.57 -59.43 46.98
N GLY A 318 -5.00 -60.68 46.77
CA GLY A 318 -6.33 -61.00 46.22
C GLY A 318 -7.27 -61.64 47.24
N VAL A 319 -8.59 -61.40 47.10
CA VAL A 319 -9.66 -62.21 47.74
C VAL A 319 -10.88 -62.34 46.82
N SER A 320 -11.49 -63.52 46.89
CA SER A 320 -12.61 -64.08 46.12
C SER A 320 -13.97 -63.34 46.07
N ALA A 321 -14.59 -63.48 44.88
CA ALA A 321 -15.92 -64.06 44.61
C ALA A 321 -17.26 -63.37 44.99
N GLY A 322 -18.23 -63.55 44.07
CA GLY A 322 -19.65 -63.20 44.19
C GLY A 322 -19.98 -61.90 43.45
N GLY A 323 -20.88 -61.82 42.48
CA GLY A 323 -21.84 -62.81 41.96
C GLY A 323 -23.21 -62.14 41.82
N GLY A 324 -23.62 -61.79 40.59
CA GLY A 324 -24.90 -61.10 40.37
C GLY A 324 -25.11 -60.72 38.90
N THR A 325 -26.08 -61.37 38.27
CA THR A 325 -26.54 -61.05 36.91
C THR A 325 -27.46 -59.83 36.89
N ALA A 326 -27.17 -58.85 36.03
CA ALA A 326 -28.17 -57.90 35.53
C ALA A 326 -27.82 -57.53 34.09
N ALA A 327 -28.81 -57.64 33.19
CA ALA A 327 -28.68 -57.24 31.79
C ALA A 327 -29.14 -55.77 31.63
N GLY A 328 -28.55 -55.04 30.68
CA GLY A 328 -28.97 -53.67 30.37
C GLY A 328 -27.82 -52.75 29.94
N GLY A 329 -27.05 -53.13 28.94
CA GLY A 329 -26.11 -52.22 28.30
C GLY A 329 -26.84 -51.31 27.31
N SER A 330 -27.15 -50.08 27.71
CA SER A 330 -27.50 -49.01 26.77
C SER A 330 -26.22 -48.33 26.30
N SER A 331 -25.89 -48.47 25.02
CA SER A 331 -24.90 -47.58 24.39
C SER A 331 -25.38 -46.14 24.55
N PHE A 332 -24.53 -45.29 25.12
CA PHE A 332 -24.78 -43.86 25.20
C PHE A 332 -24.28 -43.26 23.88
N GLU A 333 -25.18 -43.02 22.92
CA GLU A 333 -24.81 -42.38 21.65
C GLU A 333 -24.54 -40.87 21.91
N PRO A 334 -23.53 -40.27 21.25
CA PRO A 334 -23.30 -38.83 21.34
C PRO A 334 -24.54 -38.07 20.83
N SER A 335 -25.01 -37.09 21.60
CA SER A 335 -26.26 -36.38 21.32
C SER A 335 -26.20 -35.57 20.01
N ASP A 336 -27.06 -35.89 19.04
CA ASP A 336 -27.27 -35.17 17.77
C ASP A 336 -27.97 -33.81 17.91
N ALA A 337 -27.63 -33.05 18.96
CA ALA A 337 -28.20 -31.72 19.22
C ALA A 337 -27.89 -30.74 18.07
N LEU A 338 -26.68 -30.81 17.49
CA LEU A 338 -26.27 -29.93 16.40
C LEU A 338 -27.02 -30.23 15.09
N GLY A 339 -27.13 -31.50 14.70
CA GLY A 339 -27.93 -31.91 13.54
C GLY A 339 -29.42 -31.58 13.70
N SER A 340 -29.93 -31.62 14.93
CA SER A 340 -31.30 -31.20 15.25
C SER A 340 -31.49 -29.69 15.07
N ALA A 341 -30.55 -28.87 15.54
CA ALA A 341 -30.60 -27.42 15.38
C ALA A 341 -30.49 -26.98 13.91
N VAL A 342 -29.59 -27.60 13.13
CA VAL A 342 -29.49 -27.37 11.68
C VAL A 342 -30.78 -27.80 10.97
N ALA A 343 -31.38 -28.93 11.37
CA ALA A 343 -32.63 -29.41 10.78
C ALA A 343 -33.85 -28.52 11.11
N GLU A 344 -33.88 -27.88 12.28
CA GLU A 344 -34.92 -26.93 12.66
C GLU A 344 -34.75 -25.59 11.93
N ALA A 345 -33.57 -24.97 11.99
CA ALA A 345 -33.33 -23.67 11.36
C ALA A 345 -33.50 -23.72 9.83
N CYS A 346 -32.99 -24.78 9.20
CA CYS A 346 -33.06 -24.97 7.74
C CYS A 346 -34.31 -25.70 7.25
N ASP A 347 -35.37 -25.79 8.07
CA ASP A 347 -36.65 -26.31 7.58
C ASP A 347 -37.25 -25.38 6.50
N PRO A 348 -37.83 -25.91 5.40
CA PRO A 348 -38.42 -25.10 4.34
C PRO A 348 -39.53 -24.13 4.79
N ASP A 349 -40.20 -24.37 5.93
CA ASP A 349 -41.15 -23.41 6.49
C ASP A 349 -40.46 -22.25 7.20
N ASN A 350 -39.33 -22.49 7.89
CA ASN A 350 -38.55 -21.44 8.56
C ASN A 350 -37.81 -20.54 7.55
N LEU A 351 -37.28 -21.14 6.47
CA LEU A 351 -36.65 -20.45 5.34
C LEU A 351 -37.57 -19.49 4.55
N LYS A 352 -38.88 -19.48 4.84
CA LYS A 352 -39.84 -18.48 4.29
C LYS A 352 -39.77 -17.14 5.04
N THR A 353 -39.14 -17.11 6.21
CA THR A 353 -38.92 -15.90 6.99
C THR A 353 -37.50 -15.38 6.79
N ALA A 354 -37.27 -14.07 6.96
CA ALA A 354 -35.92 -13.51 6.88
C ALA A 354 -35.01 -14.11 7.96
N GLY A 355 -35.45 -14.06 9.23
CA GLY A 355 -34.69 -14.63 10.35
C GLY A 355 -34.36 -16.11 10.20
N GLY A 356 -35.29 -16.95 9.71
CA GLY A 356 -35.01 -18.37 9.48
C GLY A 356 -34.00 -18.64 8.35
N LYS A 357 -33.88 -17.74 7.36
CA LYS A 357 -32.78 -17.80 6.38
C LYS A 357 -31.45 -17.45 7.03
N ASP A 358 -31.40 -16.39 7.83
CA ASP A 358 -30.18 -15.94 8.52
C ASP A 358 -29.70 -16.98 9.55
N ASP A 359 -30.61 -17.52 10.37
CA ASP A 359 -30.34 -18.58 11.36
C ASP A 359 -29.80 -19.85 10.68
N CYS A 360 -30.40 -20.26 9.56
CA CYS A 360 -29.90 -21.39 8.77
C CYS A 360 -28.54 -21.08 8.13
N MET A 361 -28.33 -19.87 7.61
CA MET A 361 -27.07 -19.47 6.98
C MET A 361 -25.91 -19.52 7.97
N VAL A 362 -26.07 -18.95 9.17
CA VAL A 362 -25.06 -18.97 10.24
C VAL A 362 -24.71 -20.40 10.69
N LEU A 363 -25.70 -21.29 10.77
CA LEU A 363 -25.46 -22.70 11.13
C LEU A 363 -24.81 -23.53 10.01
N CYS A 364 -25.00 -23.12 8.75
CA CYS A 364 -24.51 -23.84 7.57
C CYS A 364 -23.20 -23.31 6.99
N GLU A 365 -22.83 -22.05 7.26
CA GLU A 365 -21.65 -21.37 6.70
C GLU A 365 -20.36 -22.24 6.70
N PRO A 366 -19.90 -22.81 7.84
CA PRO A 366 -18.69 -23.64 7.86
C PRO A 366 -18.81 -24.99 7.11
N TYR A 367 -20.00 -25.38 6.66
CA TYR A 367 -20.28 -26.66 5.99
C TYR A 367 -21.08 -26.50 4.68
N LEU A 368 -21.12 -25.30 4.08
CA LEU A 368 -21.76 -25.08 2.77
C LEU A 368 -21.19 -25.99 1.67
N CYS A 369 -19.92 -26.38 1.78
CA CYS A 369 -19.28 -27.34 0.88
C CYS A 369 -19.89 -28.76 0.94
N CYS A 370 -20.70 -29.10 1.95
CA CYS A 370 -21.46 -30.35 2.01
C CYS A 370 -22.71 -30.33 1.11
N ALA A 371 -23.17 -29.14 0.72
CA ALA A 371 -24.29 -28.95 -0.20
C ALA A 371 -23.86 -28.78 -1.67
N ASP A 372 -22.55 -28.71 -1.94
CA ASP A 372 -22.01 -28.68 -3.29
C ASP A 372 -21.92 -30.12 -3.88
N PRO A 373 -22.65 -30.43 -4.98
CA PRO A 373 -22.55 -31.72 -5.65
C PRO A 373 -21.30 -31.86 -6.54
N SER A 374 -20.43 -30.85 -6.63
CA SER A 374 -19.19 -30.93 -7.40
C SER A 374 -18.20 -31.96 -6.81
N PRO A 375 -17.27 -32.52 -7.61
CA PRO A 375 -16.21 -33.40 -7.10
C PRO A 375 -15.22 -32.69 -6.17
N ASN A 376 -15.27 -31.36 -6.06
CA ASN A 376 -14.47 -30.55 -5.13
C ASN A 376 -15.24 -30.22 -3.84
N GLY A 377 -16.54 -30.51 -3.76
CA GLY A 377 -17.35 -30.37 -2.56
C GLY A 377 -16.85 -31.27 -1.43
N CYS A 378 -17.02 -30.83 -0.18
CA CYS A 378 -16.54 -31.58 0.98
C CYS A 378 -17.46 -32.75 1.38
N ALA A 379 -18.34 -33.21 0.48
CA ALA A 379 -19.35 -34.25 0.70
C ALA A 379 -18.80 -35.61 1.21
N SER A 380 -17.48 -35.84 1.16
CA SER A 380 -16.80 -36.99 1.76
C SER A 380 -16.45 -36.82 3.25
N ASN A 381 -16.64 -35.61 3.82
CA ASN A 381 -16.46 -35.32 5.24
C ASN A 381 -17.53 -36.05 6.07
N ARG A 382 -17.10 -36.70 7.16
CA ARG A 382 -17.96 -37.49 8.04
C ARG A 382 -19.05 -36.69 8.75
N GLU A 383 -18.88 -35.38 8.88
CA GLU A 383 -19.88 -34.50 9.48
C GLU A 383 -20.99 -34.07 8.50
N CYS A 384 -20.80 -34.17 7.18
CA CYS A 384 -21.81 -33.72 6.20
C CYS A 384 -23.23 -34.30 6.36
N PRO A 385 -23.45 -35.55 6.81
CA PRO A 385 -24.79 -36.06 7.11
C PRO A 385 -25.57 -35.24 8.15
N ARG A 386 -24.90 -34.52 9.05
CA ARG A 386 -25.54 -33.62 10.02
C ARG A 386 -25.98 -32.29 9.41
N TYR A 387 -25.41 -31.94 8.27
CA TYR A 387 -25.66 -30.69 7.53
C TYR A 387 -26.47 -30.91 6.25
N GLU A 388 -27.06 -32.10 6.03
CA GLU A 388 -27.86 -32.40 4.84
C GLU A 388 -29.00 -31.39 4.60
N LYS A 389 -29.53 -30.78 5.67
CA LYS A 389 -30.60 -29.77 5.60
C LYS A 389 -30.14 -28.40 5.11
N CYS A 390 -28.84 -28.11 5.09
CA CYS A 390 -28.29 -26.91 4.44
C CYS A 390 -28.59 -26.87 2.93
N ASN A 391 -28.84 -28.01 2.29
CA ASN A 391 -29.34 -28.07 0.91
C ASN A 391 -30.64 -27.27 0.69
N ASN A 392 -31.49 -27.15 1.72
CA ASN A 392 -32.72 -26.38 1.63
C ASN A 392 -32.45 -24.88 1.45
N LEU A 393 -31.37 -24.35 2.05
CA LEU A 393 -30.95 -22.95 1.91
C LEU A 393 -30.50 -22.67 0.46
N VAL A 394 -29.68 -23.57 -0.11
CA VAL A 394 -29.22 -23.49 -1.50
C VAL A 394 -30.41 -23.55 -2.47
N GLN A 395 -31.37 -24.46 -2.24
CA GLN A 395 -32.58 -24.56 -3.05
C GLN A 395 -33.51 -23.34 -2.89
N ALA A 396 -33.63 -22.78 -1.69
CA ALA A 396 -34.44 -21.57 -1.41
C ALA A 396 -33.82 -20.27 -1.97
N GLY A 397 -32.56 -20.32 -2.44
CA GLY A 397 -31.91 -19.25 -3.20
C GLY A 397 -32.31 -19.20 -4.69
N GLY A 398 -32.93 -20.27 -5.22
CA GLY A 398 -33.41 -20.35 -6.60
C GLY A 398 -34.92 -20.09 -6.71
N ILE A 399 -35.32 -18.84 -6.90
CA ILE A 399 -36.73 -18.51 -7.21
C ILE A 399 -36.99 -18.73 -8.70
N VAL A 400 -37.77 -19.77 -9.01
CA VAL A 400 -38.57 -19.80 -10.24
C VAL A 400 -39.80 -18.90 -10.00
N PRO A 401 -40.04 -17.87 -10.84
CA PRO A 401 -41.23 -17.02 -10.68
C PRO A 401 -42.52 -17.83 -10.96
N PRO A 402 -43.63 -17.57 -10.25
CA PRO A 402 -44.89 -18.25 -10.50
C PRO A 402 -45.51 -17.79 -11.83
N ASP A 403 -45.78 -18.75 -12.72
CA ASP A 403 -46.39 -18.54 -14.03
C ASP A 403 -47.88 -18.11 -13.87
N PRO A 404 -48.31 -16.96 -14.44
CA PRO A 404 -49.64 -16.41 -14.20
C PRO A 404 -50.67 -16.81 -15.27
N ASP A 405 -51.01 -18.11 -15.39
CA ASP A 405 -52.27 -18.54 -16.01
C ASP A 405 -52.61 -20.01 -15.70
N ASP A 406 -53.51 -20.26 -14.74
CA ASP A 406 -54.27 -21.52 -14.72
C ASP A 406 -55.69 -21.36 -14.15
N LEU A 407 -56.61 -20.96 -15.04
CA LEU A 407 -58.04 -21.17 -14.84
C LEU A 407 -58.74 -21.54 -16.16
N ALA A 408 -58.61 -22.82 -16.51
CA ALA A 408 -59.66 -23.70 -17.07
C ALA A 408 -59.45 -24.32 -18.48
N THR A 409 -59.71 -25.63 -18.49
CA THR A 409 -60.11 -26.52 -19.62
C THR A 409 -59.05 -27.04 -20.60
N GLY A 410 -58.79 -28.35 -20.50
CA GLY A 410 -59.30 -29.26 -21.55
C GLY A 410 -58.29 -30.09 -22.38
N THR A 411 -58.34 -31.41 -22.16
CA THR A 411 -58.00 -32.50 -23.11
C THR A 411 -56.53 -32.82 -23.49
N ARG A 412 -56.28 -34.14 -23.56
CA ARG A 412 -55.06 -34.87 -23.95
C ARG A 412 -55.01 -35.10 -25.50
N PRO A 413 -54.04 -35.85 -26.07
CA PRO A 413 -52.56 -35.72 -26.03
C PRO A 413 -51.90 -35.90 -27.42
N VAL A 414 -50.66 -35.41 -27.64
CA VAL A 414 -49.73 -35.93 -28.67
C VAL A 414 -48.29 -35.89 -28.13
N GLY A 415 -47.47 -36.89 -28.46
CA GLY A 415 -46.06 -36.97 -28.07
C GLY A 415 -45.08 -36.71 -29.22
N VAL A 416 -43.87 -37.32 -29.14
CA VAL A 416 -42.67 -37.07 -29.96
C VAL A 416 -41.93 -35.80 -29.50
N GLY A 417 -40.62 -35.77 -29.17
CA GLY A 417 -39.61 -36.84 -29.10
C GLY A 417 -38.35 -36.49 -29.93
N THR A 418 -37.21 -36.26 -29.27
CA THR A 418 -35.90 -36.03 -29.93
C THR A 418 -34.75 -36.70 -29.17
N ASN A 419 -33.72 -37.09 -29.93
CA ASN A 419 -32.48 -37.74 -29.47
C ASN A 419 -31.29 -36.76 -29.56
N GLY A 420 -30.27 -37.02 -28.74
CA GLY A 420 -28.87 -36.60 -28.96
C GLY A 420 -28.54 -35.15 -28.54
N GLY A 421 -27.32 -34.83 -28.10
CA GLY A 421 -26.17 -35.69 -27.80
C GLY A 421 -24.84 -35.13 -28.33
N GLY A 422 -23.88 -34.85 -27.43
CA GLY A 422 -22.45 -34.74 -27.77
C GLY A 422 -21.74 -33.44 -27.41
N GLY A 423 -20.91 -33.50 -26.35
CA GLY A 423 -19.47 -33.28 -26.51
C GLY A 423 -18.85 -31.92 -26.18
N GLY A 424 -17.97 -31.91 -25.16
CA GLY A 424 -16.91 -30.92 -24.94
C GLY A 424 -17.32 -29.70 -24.10
N GLY A 425 -16.60 -29.26 -23.06
CA GLY A 425 -15.33 -29.77 -22.52
C GLY A 425 -14.29 -28.66 -22.38
N SER A 426 -14.51 -27.72 -21.48
CA SER A 426 -13.52 -26.75 -20.99
C SER A 426 -13.82 -26.45 -19.51
N ASP A 427 -12.78 -26.14 -18.75
CA ASP A 427 -12.86 -26.04 -17.28
C ASP A 427 -13.80 -24.92 -16.82
N PHE A 428 -14.86 -25.29 -16.11
CA PHE A 428 -15.89 -24.38 -15.61
C PHE A 428 -15.64 -24.08 -14.12
N ASN A 429 -15.27 -22.84 -13.79
CA ASN A 429 -15.22 -22.36 -12.41
C ASN A 429 -16.56 -21.68 -12.06
N PRO A 430 -17.38 -22.25 -11.14
CA PRO A 430 -18.74 -21.75 -10.88
C PRO A 430 -18.77 -20.42 -10.12
N GLU A 431 -17.74 -20.08 -9.36
CA GLU A 431 -17.73 -18.84 -8.56
C GLU A 431 -17.54 -17.59 -9.43
N THR A 432 -16.71 -17.66 -10.47
CA THR A 432 -16.58 -16.60 -11.49
C THR A 432 -17.88 -16.36 -12.25
N ASN A 433 -18.68 -17.42 -12.48
CA ASN A 433 -19.99 -17.27 -13.12
C ASN A 433 -21.01 -16.57 -12.22
N ASN A 434 -20.93 -16.70 -10.88
CA ASN A 434 -21.85 -16.01 -9.99
C ASN A 434 -21.64 -14.49 -10.00
N ILE A 435 -20.40 -14.03 -10.08
CA ILE A 435 -20.08 -12.59 -10.21
C ILE A 435 -20.44 -12.10 -11.63
N ALA A 436 -20.01 -12.82 -12.68
CA ALA A 436 -20.30 -12.45 -14.07
C ALA A 436 -21.81 -12.42 -14.39
N LEU A 437 -22.60 -13.33 -13.83
CA LEU A 437 -24.06 -13.35 -13.99
C LEU A 437 -24.75 -12.28 -13.15
N ALA A 438 -24.28 -12.00 -11.92
CA ALA A 438 -24.89 -10.96 -11.09
C ALA A 438 -24.62 -9.55 -11.65
N CYS A 439 -23.50 -9.37 -12.34
CA CYS A 439 -23.05 -8.10 -12.92
C CYS A 439 -23.28 -7.99 -14.44
N SER A 440 -24.01 -8.93 -15.06
CA SER A 440 -24.43 -8.77 -16.46
C SER A 440 -25.56 -7.74 -16.57
N GLU A 441 -25.61 -6.99 -17.67
CA GLU A 441 -26.62 -5.97 -17.98
C GLU A 441 -28.07 -6.44 -17.70
N ASP A 442 -28.45 -7.60 -18.23
CA ASP A 442 -29.75 -8.27 -17.99
C ASP A 442 -30.10 -8.46 -16.50
N TYR A 443 -29.09 -8.62 -15.63
CA TYR A 443 -29.27 -8.87 -14.20
C TYR A 443 -29.26 -7.58 -13.38
N LEU A 444 -28.50 -6.57 -13.81
CA LEU A 444 -28.47 -5.24 -13.20
C LEU A 444 -29.83 -4.54 -13.32
N GLU A 445 -30.54 -4.68 -14.45
CA GLU A 445 -31.91 -4.15 -14.58
C GLU A 445 -32.89 -4.79 -13.58
N ASN A 446 -32.67 -6.04 -13.20
CA ASN A 446 -33.61 -6.85 -12.42
C ASN A 446 -33.25 -7.00 -10.93
N SER A 447 -31.98 -6.80 -10.54
CA SER A 447 -31.48 -6.99 -9.17
C SER A 447 -30.13 -6.28 -8.92
N PRO A 448 -30.05 -4.94 -9.03
CA PRO A 448 -28.78 -4.20 -9.05
C PRO A 448 -27.93 -4.40 -7.80
N GLY A 449 -28.55 -4.49 -6.62
CA GLY A 449 -27.84 -4.70 -5.35
C GLY A 449 -27.11 -6.05 -5.21
N ARG A 450 -27.32 -7.02 -6.11
CA ARG A 450 -26.60 -8.31 -6.06
C ARG A 450 -25.18 -8.22 -6.64
N CYS A 451 -24.97 -7.42 -7.69
CA CYS A 451 -23.62 -7.14 -8.18
C CYS A 451 -22.85 -6.35 -7.12
N ASP A 452 -23.42 -5.25 -6.63
CA ASP A 452 -22.84 -4.39 -5.60
C ASP A 452 -22.38 -5.19 -4.35
N PHE A 453 -23.27 -6.03 -3.79
CA PHE A 453 -22.93 -6.90 -2.65
C PHE A 453 -21.76 -7.87 -2.92
N LEU A 454 -21.69 -8.46 -4.12
CA LEU A 454 -20.61 -9.40 -4.47
C LEU A 454 -19.28 -8.68 -4.77
N CYS A 455 -19.34 -7.42 -5.18
CA CYS A 455 -18.19 -6.63 -5.61
C CYS A 455 -17.60 -5.73 -4.51
N GLN A 456 -18.38 -5.36 -3.50
CA GLN A 456 -18.01 -4.41 -2.44
C GLN A 456 -16.65 -4.70 -1.78
N ALA A 457 -16.30 -5.98 -1.58
CA ALA A 457 -15.04 -6.39 -0.98
C ALA A 457 -13.79 -6.15 -1.86
N MET A 458 -13.97 -5.97 -3.17
CA MET A 458 -12.90 -5.90 -4.18
C MET A 458 -13.05 -4.72 -5.16
N MET A 459 -13.89 -3.72 -4.86
CA MET A 459 -13.96 -2.48 -5.65
C MET A 459 -12.59 -1.78 -5.76
N CYS A 460 -11.71 -2.00 -4.78
CA CYS A 460 -10.33 -1.52 -4.78
C CYS A 460 -9.44 -2.10 -5.91
N CYS A 461 -9.91 -3.12 -6.65
CA CYS A 461 -9.28 -3.60 -7.88
C CYS A 461 -9.43 -2.64 -9.06
N PHE A 462 -10.40 -1.72 -9.00
CA PHE A 462 -10.71 -0.75 -10.07
C PHE A 462 -10.32 0.69 -9.68
N ASP A 463 -9.92 0.90 -8.43
CA ASP A 463 -9.40 2.17 -7.93
C ASP A 463 -7.87 2.18 -7.89
N TYR A 464 -7.27 2.77 -8.92
CA TYR A 464 -5.83 2.98 -9.05
C TYR A 464 -5.27 4.04 -8.08
N SER A 465 -6.12 4.80 -7.36
CA SER A 465 -5.69 6.03 -6.70
C SER A 465 -5.02 5.84 -5.34
N ASN A 466 -5.37 4.82 -4.53
CA ASN A 466 -4.88 4.80 -3.14
C ASN A 466 -4.83 3.47 -2.35
N SER A 467 -5.11 2.31 -2.96
CA SER A 467 -5.35 1.07 -2.18
C SER A 467 -4.25 -0.01 -2.28
N GLY A 468 -3.46 -0.04 -3.35
CA GLY A 468 -2.54 -1.15 -3.68
C GLY A 468 -3.25 -2.50 -3.98
N CYS A 469 -4.57 -2.55 -3.84
CA CYS A 469 -5.42 -3.72 -4.02
C CYS A 469 -5.47 -4.18 -5.48
N TYR A 470 -5.30 -3.28 -6.45
CA TYR A 470 -5.15 -3.61 -7.87
C TYR A 470 -3.98 -4.56 -8.19
N LEU A 471 -3.02 -4.74 -7.27
CA LEU A 471 -1.94 -5.73 -7.37
C LEU A 471 -2.32 -7.12 -6.84
N ASN A 472 -3.52 -7.30 -6.29
CA ASN A 472 -4.00 -8.59 -5.83
C ASN A 472 -4.31 -9.50 -7.03
N PRO A 473 -3.72 -10.71 -7.13
CA PRO A 473 -3.99 -11.63 -8.24
C PRO A 473 -5.48 -12.01 -8.38
N ASP A 474 -6.27 -11.92 -7.30
CA ASP A 474 -7.71 -12.16 -7.34
C ASP A 474 -8.50 -11.10 -8.12
N CYS A 475 -7.94 -9.92 -8.41
CA CYS A 475 -8.64 -8.87 -9.15
C CYS A 475 -9.11 -9.31 -10.55
N ALA A 476 -8.40 -10.24 -11.19
CA ALA A 476 -8.84 -10.86 -12.45
C ALA A 476 -10.20 -11.58 -12.32
N ARG A 477 -10.54 -12.09 -11.13
CA ARG A 477 -11.80 -12.77 -10.81
C ARG A 477 -12.98 -11.82 -10.71
N TYR A 478 -12.72 -10.61 -10.25
CA TYR A 478 -13.72 -9.57 -10.00
C TYR A 478 -13.93 -8.67 -11.22
N ARG A 479 -13.26 -8.90 -12.35
CA ARG A 479 -13.39 -8.09 -13.59
C ARG A 479 -14.83 -7.73 -14.00
N PRO A 480 -15.87 -8.58 -13.85
CA PRO A 480 -17.25 -8.19 -14.15
C PRO A 480 -17.81 -7.06 -13.28
N CYS A 481 -17.22 -6.80 -12.10
CA CYS A 481 -17.57 -5.68 -11.22
C CYS A 481 -17.19 -4.30 -11.80
N ALA A 482 -16.40 -4.23 -12.88
CA ALA A 482 -16.02 -2.97 -13.52
C ALA A 482 -17.24 -2.11 -13.92
N VAL A 483 -18.36 -2.75 -14.26
CA VAL A 483 -19.64 -2.09 -14.55
C VAL A 483 -20.15 -1.19 -13.42
N LEU A 484 -19.75 -1.44 -12.16
CA LEU A 484 -20.09 -0.59 -11.01
C LEU A 484 -19.16 0.63 -10.86
N ALA A 485 -18.03 0.65 -11.56
CA ALA A 485 -17.13 1.80 -11.63
C ALA A 485 -17.44 2.72 -12.82
N GLU A 486 -18.04 2.20 -13.88
CA GLU A 486 -18.32 2.92 -15.14
C GLU A 486 -19.41 4.01 -15.03
N ASP A 487 -20.22 4.01 -13.96
CA ASP A 487 -21.23 5.07 -13.68
C ASP A 487 -20.60 6.43 -13.32
N SER A 488 -19.29 6.52 -13.06
CA SER A 488 -18.57 7.80 -12.98
C SER A 488 -18.21 8.32 -14.37
N GLY A 489 -19.24 8.81 -15.06
CA GLY A 489 -19.26 8.96 -16.52
C GLY A 489 -18.14 9.80 -17.15
N ASP A 490 -17.40 9.14 -18.04
CA ASP A 490 -17.00 9.68 -19.35
C ASP A 490 -17.10 8.55 -20.40
N GLY A 491 -16.98 8.85 -21.70
CA GLY A 491 -17.44 7.99 -22.80
C GLY A 491 -16.92 6.53 -22.82
N GLY A 492 -17.84 5.57 -22.99
CA GLY A 492 -17.59 4.13 -22.85
C GLY A 492 -16.82 3.45 -24.00
N ILE A 493 -16.36 2.22 -23.74
CA ILE A 493 -15.56 1.40 -24.66
C ILE A 493 -16.01 -0.07 -24.62
N ASP A 494 -16.48 -0.60 -25.75
CA ASP A 494 -16.73 -2.02 -25.94
C ASP A 494 -15.47 -2.78 -26.40
N ALA A 495 -15.38 -4.06 -26.00
CA ALA A 495 -14.51 -5.12 -26.53
C ALA A 495 -12.98 -5.03 -26.30
N ALA A 496 -12.49 -5.92 -25.41
CA ALA A 496 -11.09 -6.28 -25.17
C ALA A 496 -10.40 -7.06 -26.32
N ALA A 497 -10.74 -6.72 -27.57
CA ALA A 497 -10.05 -7.12 -28.79
C ALA A 497 -9.85 -5.95 -29.78
N ALA A 498 -10.42 -4.77 -29.48
CA ALA A 498 -10.21 -3.53 -30.24
C ALA A 498 -8.98 -2.74 -29.75
N ASP A 499 -8.63 -2.90 -28.47
CA ASP A 499 -7.65 -2.08 -27.75
C ASP A 499 -6.23 -2.16 -28.35
N THR A 500 -5.74 -3.38 -28.61
CA THR A 500 -4.44 -3.60 -29.26
C THR A 500 -4.37 -2.96 -30.66
N LEU A 501 -5.48 -2.88 -31.40
CA LEU A 501 -5.50 -2.22 -32.70
C LEU A 501 -5.45 -0.70 -32.55
N ALA A 502 -6.22 -0.14 -31.60
CA ALA A 502 -6.20 1.30 -31.30
C ALA A 502 -4.81 1.77 -30.87
N VAL A 503 -4.13 1.03 -29.97
CA VAL A 503 -2.74 1.32 -29.57
C VAL A 503 -1.80 1.26 -30.77
N ASN A 504 -1.88 0.24 -31.63
CA ASN A 504 -1.02 0.13 -32.82
C ASN A 504 -1.29 1.22 -33.88
N GLU A 505 -2.53 1.69 -34.05
CA GLU A 505 -2.87 2.76 -35.02
C GLU A 505 -2.52 4.17 -34.50
N ALA A 506 -2.73 4.43 -33.21
CA ALA A 506 -2.38 5.70 -32.57
C ALA A 506 -0.87 5.87 -32.39
N CYS A 507 -0.15 4.77 -32.11
CA CYS A 507 1.30 4.77 -31.86
C CYS A 507 2.17 4.33 -33.05
N ASP A 508 1.62 4.33 -34.28
CA ASP A 508 2.43 4.09 -35.49
C ASP A 508 3.41 5.28 -35.70
N PRO A 509 4.73 5.04 -35.86
CA PRO A 509 5.70 6.07 -36.21
C PRO A 509 5.35 6.93 -37.46
N GLN A 510 4.43 6.48 -38.31
CA GLN A 510 3.95 7.21 -39.49
C GLN A 510 2.68 8.04 -39.23
N THR A 511 1.97 7.81 -38.12
CA THR A 511 0.74 8.56 -37.77
C THR A 511 1.01 9.67 -36.75
N ILE A 512 1.97 9.48 -35.84
CA ILE A 512 2.47 10.55 -34.95
C ILE A 512 3.19 11.61 -35.79
N THR A 513 2.45 12.65 -36.14
CA THR A 513 2.90 13.76 -37.02
C THR A 513 2.72 15.13 -36.38
N ASN A 514 2.10 15.19 -35.20
CA ASN A 514 1.86 16.38 -34.39
C ASN A 514 1.59 16.00 -32.93
N ASP A 515 1.65 17.00 -32.05
CA ASP A 515 1.47 16.90 -30.60
C ASP A 515 0.13 16.26 -30.21
N ASP A 516 -0.94 16.49 -31.00
CA ASP A 516 -2.26 15.88 -30.76
C ASP A 516 -2.20 14.34 -30.85
N LYS A 517 -1.49 13.80 -31.85
CA LYS A 517 -1.33 12.35 -32.04
C LYS A 517 -0.32 11.73 -31.08
N GLU A 518 0.68 12.50 -30.66
CA GLU A 518 1.57 12.10 -29.57
C GLU A 518 0.79 11.99 -28.24
N GLN A 519 -0.09 12.94 -27.92
CA GLN A 519 -0.95 12.87 -26.73
C GLN A 519 -1.98 11.73 -26.79
N GLU A 520 -2.55 11.45 -27.96
CA GLU A 520 -3.48 10.32 -28.16
C GLU A 520 -2.78 8.97 -27.89
N CYS A 521 -1.58 8.77 -28.42
CA CYS A 521 -0.77 7.59 -28.10
C CYS A 521 -0.33 7.58 -26.61
N TYR A 522 0.10 8.72 -26.05
CA TYR A 522 0.49 8.80 -24.63
C TYR A 522 -0.66 8.41 -23.70
N ALA A 523 -1.89 8.87 -23.97
CA ALA A 523 -3.07 8.56 -23.17
C ALA A 523 -3.39 7.06 -23.15
N LEU A 524 -3.31 6.38 -24.30
CA LEU A 524 -3.51 4.93 -24.41
C LEU A 524 -2.40 4.14 -23.71
N CYS A 525 -1.17 4.65 -23.74
CA CYS A 525 0.01 3.98 -23.21
C CYS A 525 0.29 4.24 -21.71
N ALA A 526 -0.21 5.34 -21.15
CA ALA A 526 0.05 5.75 -19.77
C ALA A 526 -0.30 4.70 -18.70
N PRO A 527 -1.42 3.95 -18.76
CA PRO A 527 -1.74 2.93 -17.77
C PRO A 527 -0.77 1.74 -17.78
N HIS A 528 -0.06 1.54 -18.91
CA HIS A 528 0.85 0.41 -19.14
C HIS A 528 2.34 0.83 -19.08
N LYS A 529 2.65 2.04 -18.61
CA LYS A 529 4.03 2.57 -18.49
C LYS A 529 5.00 1.62 -17.78
N CYS A 530 4.52 0.87 -16.78
CA CYS A 530 5.36 -0.06 -16.02
C CYS A 530 5.89 -1.28 -16.80
N CYS A 531 5.40 -1.50 -18.03
CA CYS A 531 5.97 -2.44 -18.98
C CYS A 531 7.30 -1.96 -19.60
N PHE A 532 7.55 -0.64 -19.61
CA PHE A 532 8.71 -0.01 -20.25
C PHE A 532 9.78 0.41 -19.24
N ASP A 533 9.37 0.88 -18.06
CA ASP A 533 10.32 1.20 -16.96
C ASP A 533 10.79 -0.04 -16.16
N GLY A 534 10.18 -1.21 -16.40
CA GLY A 534 10.52 -2.49 -15.78
C GLY A 534 9.88 -2.74 -14.40
N SER A 535 8.98 -1.87 -13.93
CA SER A 535 8.36 -1.98 -12.60
C SER A 535 7.32 -3.11 -12.47
N CYS A 536 6.85 -3.69 -13.58
CA CYS A 536 5.82 -4.75 -13.61
C CYS A 536 6.31 -6.12 -14.11
N PRO A 537 7.28 -6.79 -13.44
CA PRO A 537 7.88 -8.05 -13.91
C PRO A 537 6.92 -9.26 -13.95
N GLN A 538 5.69 -9.14 -13.44
CA GLN A 538 4.66 -10.19 -13.44
C GLN A 538 3.74 -10.14 -14.69
N MET A 539 3.77 -9.06 -15.48
CA MET A 539 2.80 -8.80 -16.57
C MET A 539 3.30 -9.12 -17.99
N GLY A 540 4.33 -9.96 -18.13
CA GLY A 540 5.07 -10.15 -19.39
C GLY A 540 4.23 -10.53 -20.63
N ALA A 541 3.06 -11.17 -20.45
CA ALA A 541 2.14 -11.45 -21.56
C ALA A 541 1.36 -10.19 -22.02
N VAL A 542 0.92 -9.36 -21.08
CA VAL A 542 0.18 -8.10 -21.35
C VAL A 542 1.11 -7.07 -21.96
N CYS A 543 2.34 -6.94 -21.43
CA CYS A 543 3.33 -6.01 -21.96
C CYS A 543 3.71 -6.27 -23.42
N ALA A 544 3.57 -7.51 -23.92
CA ALA A 544 3.81 -7.83 -25.33
C ALA A 544 2.75 -7.26 -26.29
N GLU A 545 1.52 -7.02 -25.81
CA GLU A 545 0.42 -6.47 -26.61
C GLU A 545 0.54 -4.95 -26.78
N TYR A 546 1.22 -4.27 -25.86
CA TYR A 546 1.41 -2.81 -25.84
C TYR A 546 2.69 -2.34 -26.54
N GLY A 547 3.39 -3.20 -27.28
CA GLY A 547 4.72 -2.93 -27.84
C GLY A 547 4.84 -1.71 -28.77
N ALA A 548 3.75 -1.13 -29.27
CA ALA A 548 3.80 0.14 -30.02
C ALA A 548 4.02 1.37 -29.12
N CYS A 549 3.66 1.31 -27.83
CA CYS A 549 3.91 2.35 -26.84
C CYS A 549 5.41 2.64 -26.58
N ASP A 550 6.27 1.71 -27.00
CA ASP A 550 7.73 1.81 -26.92
C ASP A 550 8.26 3.10 -27.59
N ILE A 551 7.57 3.57 -28.64
CA ILE A 551 7.95 4.78 -29.38
C ILE A 551 7.94 6.05 -28.52
N ILE A 552 7.00 6.16 -27.57
CA ILE A 552 6.89 7.33 -26.69
C ILE A 552 7.81 7.19 -25.48
N PHE A 553 7.83 6.02 -24.83
CA PHE A 553 8.60 5.89 -23.59
C PHE A 553 10.11 5.79 -23.82
N ASN A 554 10.58 5.14 -24.89
CA ASN A 554 12.03 5.12 -25.21
C ASN A 554 12.52 6.42 -25.84
N ALA A 555 11.65 7.22 -26.50
CA ALA A 555 12.00 8.55 -26.97
C ALA A 555 12.22 9.55 -25.82
N LEU A 556 11.45 9.41 -24.72
CA LEU A 556 11.55 10.30 -23.55
C LEU A 556 12.69 9.90 -22.59
N ASP A 557 12.98 8.60 -22.42
CA ASP A 557 14.04 8.12 -21.50
C ASP A 557 15.44 7.99 -22.15
N GLY A 558 15.57 8.22 -23.46
CA GLY A 558 16.87 8.22 -24.17
C GLY A 558 17.59 6.86 -24.21
N ARG A 559 16.91 5.78 -23.83
CA ARG A 559 17.45 4.40 -23.87
C ARG A 559 17.13 3.73 -25.19
N VAL A 560 17.99 3.97 -26.18
CA VAL A 560 18.04 3.12 -27.38
C VAL A 560 18.97 1.94 -27.09
N ASP A 561 18.40 0.73 -26.99
CA ASP A 561 19.20 -0.49 -27.12
C ASP A 561 19.79 -0.56 -28.53
N ASN A 562 21.10 -0.73 -28.59
CA ASN A 562 21.98 -0.36 -29.71
C ASN A 562 21.74 -1.12 -31.03
N PRO A 563 21.45 -0.41 -32.14
CA PRO A 563 22.06 -0.78 -33.42
C PRO A 563 22.76 0.41 -34.13
N SER A 564 24.03 0.61 -33.79
CA SER A 564 24.97 1.59 -34.37
C SER A 564 24.76 3.03 -33.86
N GLY A 565 25.75 3.56 -33.16
CA GLY A 565 25.63 4.84 -32.47
C GLY A 565 25.79 6.06 -33.38
N ASP A 566 24.86 7.01 -33.22
CA ASP A 566 24.97 8.44 -33.49
C ASP A 566 23.79 9.11 -32.77
N GLY A 567 23.94 9.44 -31.48
CA GLY A 567 22.78 9.77 -30.62
C GLY A 567 23.06 10.59 -29.37
N MET A 568 24.18 11.31 -29.32
CA MET A 568 24.43 12.31 -28.28
C MET A 568 24.52 13.68 -28.96
N PRO A 569 23.81 14.72 -28.48
CA PRO A 569 23.83 16.02 -29.13
C PRO A 569 25.27 16.53 -29.18
N SER A 570 25.72 16.84 -30.38
CA SER A 570 26.97 17.59 -30.55
C SER A 570 26.73 19.04 -30.16
N PRO A 571 27.77 19.77 -29.70
CA PRO A 571 27.66 21.21 -29.47
C PRO A 571 27.13 21.92 -30.72
N PRO A 572 26.49 23.09 -30.57
CA PRO A 572 26.15 23.96 -31.70
C PRO A 572 27.36 24.13 -32.64
N ALA A 573 27.11 24.09 -33.95
CA ALA A 573 28.18 24.06 -34.96
C ALA A 573 29.01 25.37 -35.01
N ASP A 574 28.49 26.41 -34.38
CA ASP A 574 29.02 27.76 -34.19
C ASP A 574 29.62 27.99 -32.79
N LEU A 575 29.57 27.03 -31.87
CA LEU A 575 30.08 27.20 -30.49
C LEU A 575 31.55 27.65 -30.46
N GLU A 576 32.38 27.24 -31.43
CA GLU A 576 33.77 27.70 -31.56
C GLU A 576 33.91 29.17 -31.97
N GLN A 577 32.93 29.73 -32.68
CA GLN A 577 32.88 31.14 -33.07
C GLN A 577 32.21 32.00 -32.00
N THR A 578 31.11 31.52 -31.41
CA THR A 578 30.31 32.23 -30.41
C THR A 578 31.05 32.34 -29.07
N CYS A 579 31.77 31.28 -28.68
CA CYS A 579 32.56 31.24 -27.44
C CYS A 579 34.04 31.64 -27.61
N ASP A 580 34.44 32.24 -28.75
CA ASP A 580 35.82 32.75 -28.92
C ASP A 580 36.09 33.86 -27.88
N PRO A 581 37.08 33.70 -26.97
CA PRO A 581 37.35 34.68 -25.92
C PRO A 581 37.83 36.05 -26.44
N ASN A 582 38.10 36.20 -27.74
CA ASN A 582 38.37 37.49 -28.37
C ASN A 582 37.11 38.25 -28.79
N THR A 583 35.96 37.57 -28.94
CA THR A 583 34.69 38.15 -29.42
C THR A 583 33.51 37.91 -28.48
N ILE A 584 33.66 37.14 -27.41
CA ILE A 584 32.57 36.84 -26.46
C ILE A 584 31.97 38.10 -25.79
N ASP A 585 32.76 39.16 -25.60
CA ASP A 585 32.29 40.46 -25.09
C ASP A 585 31.71 41.39 -26.18
N GLU A 586 31.63 40.94 -27.44
CA GLU A 586 31.06 41.70 -28.57
C GLU A 586 29.61 41.26 -28.86
N GLY A 587 28.64 42.13 -28.57
CA GLY A 587 27.22 41.87 -28.88
C GLY A 587 26.60 40.82 -27.98
N ASP A 588 25.78 39.95 -28.57
CA ASP A 588 24.98 38.94 -27.84
C ASP A 588 25.74 37.59 -27.72
N ASN A 589 26.99 37.52 -28.23
CA ASN A 589 27.83 36.31 -28.25
C ASN A 589 27.98 35.63 -26.88
N ARG A 590 28.00 36.39 -25.78
CA ARG A 590 28.05 35.83 -24.43
C ARG A 590 26.78 35.06 -24.08
N GLU A 591 25.61 35.61 -24.38
CA GLU A 591 24.31 34.97 -24.09
C GLU A 591 24.13 33.72 -24.97
N GLU A 592 24.42 33.82 -26.27
CA GLU A 592 24.40 32.67 -27.20
C GLU A 592 25.42 31.57 -26.79
N CYS A 593 26.59 31.95 -26.27
CA CYS A 593 27.57 30.99 -25.75
C CYS A 593 27.10 30.35 -24.43
N GLU A 594 26.51 31.11 -23.51
CA GLU A 594 25.92 30.57 -22.28
C GLU A 594 24.82 29.53 -22.58
N GLU A 595 23.92 29.83 -23.52
CA GLU A 595 22.89 28.90 -24.00
C GLU A 595 23.49 27.63 -24.63
N GLY A 596 24.45 27.79 -25.56
CA GLY A 596 25.13 26.66 -26.20
C GLY A 596 25.91 25.77 -25.22
N CYS A 597 26.35 26.33 -24.10
CA CYS A 597 27.12 25.65 -23.05
C CYS A 597 26.26 24.98 -21.97
N VAL A 598 24.93 25.16 -21.95
CA VAL A 598 24.04 24.55 -20.93
C VAL A 598 24.19 23.03 -20.87
N MET A 599 24.33 22.35 -22.02
CA MET A 599 24.51 20.90 -22.09
C MET A 599 25.86 20.42 -21.53
N GLY A 600 26.87 21.29 -21.50
CA GLY A 600 28.20 21.01 -20.96
C GLY A 600 28.31 21.12 -19.44
N ASN A 601 27.31 21.68 -18.73
CA ASN A 601 27.37 21.94 -17.28
C ASN A 601 27.71 20.71 -16.42
N CYS A 602 27.34 19.51 -16.89
CA CYS A 602 27.68 18.25 -16.23
C CYS A 602 29.21 18.05 -16.09
N CYS A 603 30.01 18.57 -17.03
CA CYS A 603 31.47 18.50 -17.02
C CYS A 603 32.09 19.35 -15.91
N ARG A 604 31.42 20.45 -15.52
CA ARG A 604 31.78 21.27 -14.35
C ARG A 604 31.30 20.64 -13.01
N GLY A 605 30.64 19.49 -13.07
CA GLY A 605 30.03 18.82 -11.93
C GLY A 605 28.76 19.50 -11.42
N VAL A 606 28.07 20.24 -12.29
CA VAL A 606 26.78 20.89 -12.02
C VAL A 606 25.68 20.15 -12.78
N GLY A 607 24.74 19.53 -12.06
CA GLY A 607 23.67 18.72 -12.65
C GLY A 607 24.00 17.23 -12.74
N TYR A 608 23.63 16.59 -13.86
CA TYR A 608 23.81 15.15 -14.11
C TYR A 608 25.29 14.73 -14.09
N ASP A 609 25.58 13.47 -13.74
CA ASP A 609 26.98 13.00 -13.60
C ASP A 609 27.52 12.44 -14.93
N CYS A 610 28.15 13.31 -15.73
CA CYS A 610 28.85 12.91 -16.97
C CYS A 610 30.38 12.72 -16.79
N ARG A 611 30.89 12.65 -15.55
CA ARG A 611 32.34 12.58 -15.25
C ARG A 611 33.08 11.38 -15.87
N ASN A 612 32.35 10.33 -16.26
CA ASN A 612 32.91 9.15 -16.92
C ASN A 612 32.96 9.26 -18.46
N MET A 613 32.60 10.42 -19.05
CA MET A 613 32.58 10.64 -20.50
C MET A 613 33.58 11.74 -20.92
N GLU A 614 34.88 11.44 -20.78
CA GLU A 614 36.00 12.33 -21.14
C GLU A 614 35.83 12.97 -22.54
N TYR A 615 35.51 12.15 -23.54
CA TYR A 615 35.27 12.58 -24.94
C TYR A 615 34.04 13.48 -25.15
N PHE A 616 33.07 13.47 -24.22
CA PHE A 616 31.94 14.41 -24.27
C PHE A 616 32.39 15.79 -23.79
N CYS A 617 33.12 15.85 -22.68
CA CYS A 617 33.62 17.10 -22.12
C CYS A 617 34.68 17.79 -22.99
N ASP A 618 35.49 17.03 -23.73
CA ASP A 618 36.42 17.57 -24.74
C ASP A 618 35.72 18.49 -25.77
N LYS A 619 34.44 18.24 -26.08
CA LYS A 619 33.66 19.05 -27.04
C LYS A 619 33.12 20.36 -26.45
N PHE A 620 33.13 20.51 -25.13
CA PHE A 620 32.63 21.70 -24.43
C PHE A 620 33.75 22.49 -23.73
N VAL A 621 35.03 22.20 -24.03
CA VAL A 621 36.18 22.93 -23.45
C VAL A 621 36.14 24.45 -23.72
N LEU A 622 35.52 24.89 -24.82
CA LEU A 622 35.39 26.32 -25.14
C LEU A 622 34.41 27.06 -24.22
N CYS A 623 33.58 26.33 -23.47
CA CYS A 623 32.69 26.89 -22.44
C CYS A 623 33.44 27.32 -21.17
N GLU A 624 34.70 26.93 -20.98
CA GLU A 624 35.52 27.40 -19.84
C GLU A 624 35.61 28.93 -19.81
N THR A 625 35.56 29.60 -20.98
CA THR A 625 35.65 31.06 -21.11
C THR A 625 34.50 31.81 -20.41
N VAL A 626 33.29 31.23 -20.39
CA VAL A 626 32.12 31.78 -19.69
C VAL A 626 31.99 31.22 -18.27
N TRP A 627 32.43 29.99 -18.05
CA TRP A 627 32.36 29.34 -16.75
C TRP A 627 33.32 29.94 -15.72
N ASP A 628 34.49 30.45 -16.12
CA ASP A 628 35.49 31.02 -15.21
C ASP A 628 35.23 32.48 -14.79
N ASP A 629 34.20 33.15 -15.33
CA ASP A 629 33.88 34.55 -15.02
C ASP A 629 33.17 34.76 -13.66
N ASP A 630 33.25 33.76 -12.76
CA ASP A 630 32.87 33.81 -11.33
C ASP A 630 33.82 34.73 -10.51
N GLY A 631 33.92 36.00 -10.93
CA GLY A 631 34.20 37.18 -10.11
C GLY A 631 35.59 37.31 -9.49
N SER A 632 36.59 36.52 -9.89
CA SER A 632 37.84 36.43 -9.11
C SER A 632 39.16 36.37 -9.89
N GLN A 633 39.53 37.45 -10.62
CA GLN A 633 40.95 37.88 -10.75
C GLN A 633 41.12 39.40 -10.97
N GLN A 634 42.37 39.87 -10.86
CA GLN A 634 42.72 41.28 -10.65
C GLN A 634 42.89 42.09 -11.95
N LYS A 635 42.36 43.31 -11.93
CA LYS A 635 42.55 44.36 -12.94
C LYS A 635 44.04 44.65 -13.24
N PRO A 636 44.53 44.54 -14.49
CA PRO A 636 45.91 44.87 -14.83
C PRO A 636 46.23 46.36 -14.63
N GLN A 637 47.31 46.66 -13.91
CA GLN A 637 47.86 48.02 -13.85
C GLN A 637 48.65 48.35 -15.13
N SER A 638 48.50 49.59 -15.60
CA SER A 638 49.24 50.14 -16.73
C SER A 638 50.73 50.32 -16.41
N GLN A 639 51.60 49.90 -17.34
CA GLN A 639 53.03 50.19 -17.29
C GLN A 639 53.36 51.50 -18.01
N GLN A 640 54.21 52.33 -17.38
CA GLN A 640 54.83 53.49 -18.00
C GLN A 640 56.27 53.65 -17.49
N GLN A 641 57.18 54.04 -18.39
CA GLN A 641 58.59 54.44 -18.16
C GLN A 641 59.55 53.28 -17.87
N ILE A 642 60.77 53.10 -18.41
CA ILE A 642 61.77 53.83 -19.24
C ILE A 642 63.14 53.73 -18.54
N ALA A 643 64.19 53.42 -19.32
CA ALA A 643 65.64 53.57 -19.08
C ALA A 643 66.45 52.43 -18.41
N SER A 644 67.51 52.05 -19.15
CA SER A 644 68.60 51.08 -18.92
C SER A 644 69.81 51.71 -18.18
N PRO A 645 71.05 51.17 -18.21
CA PRO A 645 71.56 49.77 -18.09
C PRO A 645 72.76 49.65 -17.10
N GLN A 646 73.30 48.43 -16.84
CA GLN A 646 74.77 48.18 -16.91
C GLN A 646 75.23 46.72 -16.74
N GLU A 647 76.05 46.28 -17.72
CA GLU A 647 77.25 45.41 -17.66
C GLU A 647 77.26 43.93 -17.20
N GLU A 648 78.28 43.26 -17.75
CA GLU A 648 78.57 41.84 -18.00
C GLU A 648 79.83 41.39 -17.18
N PRO A 649 80.50 40.22 -17.39
CA PRO A 649 80.13 38.91 -17.96
C PRO A 649 80.67 37.69 -17.15
N GLN A 650 80.65 36.49 -17.78
CA GLN A 650 81.53 35.29 -17.62
C GLN A 650 80.95 34.05 -16.88
N THR A 651 81.15 32.78 -17.29
CA THR A 651 81.69 32.15 -18.53
C THR A 651 81.40 30.62 -18.52
N GLN A 652 80.93 30.03 -19.65
CA GLN A 652 81.06 28.63 -20.18
C GLN A 652 80.94 27.39 -19.23
N THR A 653 80.32 26.26 -19.62
CA THR A 653 80.81 25.32 -20.68
C THR A 653 79.76 24.28 -21.13
N GLN A 654 79.94 23.75 -22.36
CA GLN A 654 79.14 22.82 -23.20
C GLN A 654 78.97 21.37 -22.66
N LEU A 655 77.88 20.60 -22.95
CA LEU A 655 77.49 19.84 -24.19
C LEU A 655 78.48 18.73 -24.64
N PRO A 656 78.11 17.68 -25.44
CA PRO A 656 76.84 17.29 -26.11
C PRO A 656 76.24 15.94 -25.58
N ALA A 657 75.03 15.41 -25.88
CA ALA A 657 74.11 15.36 -27.05
C ALA A 657 74.32 14.17 -28.05
N GLN A 658 73.19 13.66 -28.59
CA GLN A 658 72.94 12.70 -29.70
C GLN A 658 72.47 11.26 -29.36
N GLN A 659 71.74 10.52 -30.23
CA GLN A 659 70.63 10.80 -31.18
C GLN A 659 70.09 9.46 -31.79
N GLU A 660 68.92 9.49 -32.44
CA GLU A 660 68.41 8.54 -33.48
C GLU A 660 67.75 7.18 -33.13
N GLN A 661 66.80 6.81 -34.02
CA GLN A 661 66.04 5.55 -34.16
C GLN A 661 66.79 4.61 -35.17
N PRO A 662 66.22 3.63 -35.94
CA PRO A 662 64.88 2.99 -35.98
C PRO A 662 64.83 1.44 -36.23
N GLN A 663 63.60 0.89 -36.22
CA GLN A 663 63.03 -0.24 -37.00
C GLN A 663 63.84 -1.50 -37.41
N SER A 664 63.24 -2.70 -37.25
CA SER A 664 63.00 -3.69 -38.35
C SER A 664 62.18 -4.94 -37.91
N GLN A 665 61.70 -5.73 -38.88
CA GLN A 665 60.65 -6.78 -38.77
C GLN A 665 61.22 -8.24 -38.88
N THR A 666 60.39 -9.18 -39.40
CA THR A 666 60.74 -10.52 -40.02
C THR A 666 60.93 -11.70 -39.02
N GLN A 667 60.41 -12.95 -39.16
CA GLN A 667 59.30 -13.59 -39.94
C GLN A 667 59.24 -15.15 -39.67
N ILE A 668 58.19 -15.83 -40.18
CA ILE A 668 58.13 -17.27 -40.63
C ILE A 668 58.00 -18.43 -39.58
N GLU A 669 56.81 -19.09 -39.59
CA GLU A 669 56.43 -20.52 -39.87
C GLU A 669 57.48 -21.68 -39.92
N PRO A 670 57.15 -23.02 -40.08
CA PRO A 670 55.91 -23.67 -40.61
C PRO A 670 55.35 -25.01 -40.01
N GLN A 671 54.02 -25.20 -40.18
CA GLN A 671 53.21 -26.33 -40.76
C GLN A 671 53.31 -27.87 -40.46
N ASN A 672 52.11 -28.50 -40.65
CA ASN A 672 51.78 -29.88 -41.15
C ASN A 672 51.96 -31.11 -40.21
N SER A 673 51.21 -32.23 -40.29
CA SER A 673 49.98 -32.72 -41.03
C SER A 673 49.56 -34.12 -40.48
N GLY A 674 48.45 -34.83 -40.79
CA GLY A 674 47.24 -34.59 -41.61
C GLY A 674 46.40 -35.87 -41.94
N ALA A 675 45.10 -35.71 -42.23
CA ALA A 675 44.12 -36.60 -42.92
C ALA A 675 43.66 -38.02 -42.40
N GLN A 676 42.32 -38.12 -42.19
CA GLN A 676 41.32 -39.13 -42.67
C GLN A 676 41.28 -40.64 -42.25
N ALA A 677 40.09 -41.11 -41.81
CA ALA A 677 39.38 -42.35 -42.23
C ALA A 677 37.93 -42.42 -41.65
N THR A 678 37.05 -43.34 -42.14
CA THR A 678 35.57 -43.22 -42.08
C THR A 678 34.82 -44.42 -41.45
N GLN A 679 33.74 -44.15 -40.67
CA GLN A 679 32.53 -44.96 -40.32
C GLN A 679 32.58 -46.50 -40.05
N VAL A 680 32.01 -46.94 -38.91
CA VAL A 680 30.94 -47.99 -38.82
C VAL A 680 29.99 -47.74 -37.61
N VAL A 681 28.70 -47.99 -37.85
CA VAL A 681 27.45 -47.93 -37.04
C VAL A 681 27.47 -48.60 -35.63
N SER A 682 26.91 -47.95 -34.59
CA SER A 682 25.79 -48.45 -33.71
C SER A 682 25.52 -47.60 -32.44
N ALA A 683 24.24 -47.55 -32.04
CA ALA A 683 23.62 -46.77 -30.94
C ALA A 683 23.71 -47.49 -29.55
N PRO A 684 23.24 -46.92 -28.39
CA PRO A 684 22.41 -45.72 -28.23
C PRO A 684 22.83 -44.65 -27.19
N SER A 685 22.20 -43.49 -27.35
CA SER A 685 22.31 -42.25 -26.59
C SER A 685 21.64 -42.30 -25.21
N GLY A 686 21.94 -41.34 -24.32
CA GLY A 686 21.20 -41.21 -23.06
C GLY A 686 21.56 -40.10 -22.06
N ALA A 687 22.49 -39.19 -22.32
CA ALA A 687 22.76 -38.05 -21.41
C ALA A 687 23.40 -36.84 -22.13
N THR A 688 22.58 -35.83 -22.41
CA THR A 688 22.95 -34.43 -22.64
C THR A 688 21.85 -33.62 -21.94
N GLY A 689 22.11 -32.73 -20.99
CA GLY A 689 23.27 -31.84 -20.91
C GLY A 689 22.82 -30.47 -21.37
N THR A 690 21.94 -29.84 -20.59
CA THR A 690 21.28 -28.56 -20.91
C THR A 690 21.39 -27.60 -19.73
N SER A 691 21.93 -26.43 -20.03
CA SER A 691 21.84 -25.12 -19.36
C SER A 691 21.15 -25.03 -18.00
N ALA A 692 21.82 -24.35 -17.05
CA ALA A 692 21.22 -23.90 -15.81
C ALA A 692 20.09 -22.87 -16.08
N ASN A 693 18.84 -23.31 -15.96
CA ASN A 693 17.71 -22.42 -15.76
C ASN A 693 17.52 -22.25 -14.25
N GLY A 694 17.46 -21.02 -13.76
CA GLY A 694 17.19 -20.75 -12.35
C GLY A 694 15.79 -21.22 -11.98
N GLY A 695 15.71 -22.27 -11.15
CA GLY A 695 14.46 -22.67 -10.51
C GLY A 695 14.12 -21.73 -9.36
N ASP A 696 12.84 -21.65 -9.03
CA ASP A 696 12.37 -20.83 -7.91
C ASP A 696 12.94 -21.36 -6.57
N PRO A 697 13.60 -20.52 -5.74
CA PRO A 697 14.11 -20.93 -4.44
C PRO A 697 13.03 -21.52 -3.53
N THR A 698 11.80 -21.00 -3.57
CA THR A 698 10.68 -21.48 -2.75
C THR A 698 10.35 -22.94 -3.04
N ILE A 699 10.51 -23.37 -4.30
CA ILE A 699 10.27 -24.75 -4.74
C ILE A 699 11.50 -25.61 -4.46
N LEU A 700 12.70 -25.14 -4.83
CA LEU A 700 13.95 -25.90 -4.72
C LEU A 700 14.37 -26.13 -3.25
N CYS A 701 14.11 -25.18 -2.36
CA CYS A 701 14.42 -25.25 -0.94
C CYS A 701 13.22 -25.67 -0.07
N SER A 702 12.08 -26.01 -0.69
CA SER A 702 10.93 -26.57 0.05
C SER A 702 11.30 -27.84 0.82
N SER A 703 10.66 -28.06 1.98
CA SER A 703 10.87 -29.27 2.79
C SER A 703 10.59 -30.56 2.03
N GLU A 704 9.66 -30.55 1.08
CA GLU A 704 9.38 -31.68 0.18
C GLU A 704 10.54 -31.95 -0.79
N ASN A 705 11.18 -30.90 -1.33
CA ASN A 705 12.31 -31.07 -2.23
C ASN A 705 13.60 -31.44 -1.48
N LEU A 706 13.86 -30.83 -0.31
CA LEU A 706 15.00 -31.18 0.56
C LEU A 706 14.98 -32.65 1.00
N GLY A 707 13.80 -33.27 1.10
CA GLY A 707 13.64 -34.71 1.36
C GLY A 707 13.98 -35.64 0.19
N LYS A 708 14.21 -35.11 -1.03
CA LYS A 708 14.50 -35.89 -2.24
C LYS A 708 16.01 -35.99 -2.48
N PRO A 709 16.53 -37.13 -3.00
CA PRO A 709 17.94 -37.24 -3.37
C PRO A 709 18.35 -36.16 -4.38
N GLY A 710 19.35 -35.33 -4.04
CA GLY A 710 19.80 -34.19 -4.84
C GLY A 710 19.05 -32.88 -4.59
N GLY A 711 17.95 -32.87 -3.83
CA GLY A 711 17.18 -31.66 -3.54
C GLY A 711 17.96 -30.62 -2.73
N LYS A 712 18.76 -31.06 -1.76
CA LYS A 712 19.71 -30.19 -1.04
C LYS A 712 20.72 -29.55 -2.00
N GLU A 713 21.34 -30.33 -2.88
CA GLU A 713 22.37 -29.83 -3.83
C GLU A 713 21.76 -28.79 -4.79
N ALA A 714 20.51 -29.00 -5.23
CA ALA A 714 19.77 -28.03 -6.04
C ALA A 714 19.41 -26.73 -5.27
N CYS A 715 19.07 -26.82 -3.98
CA CYS A 715 18.87 -25.65 -3.11
C CYS A 715 20.20 -24.90 -2.88
N ASP A 716 21.28 -25.62 -2.51
CA ASP A 716 22.60 -25.04 -2.29
C ASP A 716 23.11 -24.27 -3.53
N ASP A 717 22.92 -24.81 -4.75
CA ASP A 717 23.37 -24.18 -5.99
C ASP A 717 22.55 -22.93 -6.41
N VAL A 718 21.24 -22.87 -6.10
CA VAL A 718 20.43 -21.67 -6.34
C VAL A 718 20.73 -20.59 -5.28
N CYS A 719 20.88 -20.98 -4.02
CA CYS A 719 21.17 -20.07 -2.91
C CYS A 719 22.59 -19.48 -2.94
N ARG A 720 23.59 -20.24 -3.42
CA ARG A 720 24.99 -19.80 -3.47
C ARG A 720 25.20 -18.52 -4.30
N GLN A 721 24.37 -18.27 -5.30
CA GLN A 721 24.44 -17.07 -6.13
C GLN A 721 24.07 -15.78 -5.37
N TRP A 722 23.28 -15.90 -4.30
CA TRP A 722 22.76 -14.78 -3.50
C TRP A 722 23.25 -14.79 -2.05
N ALA A 723 24.30 -15.56 -1.73
CA ALA A 723 24.89 -15.66 -0.39
C ALA A 723 25.28 -14.30 0.25
N CYS A 724 25.46 -13.25 -0.57
CA CYS A 724 25.67 -11.89 -0.07
C CYS A 724 24.47 -11.30 0.70
N CYS A 725 23.25 -11.82 0.52
CA CYS A 725 22.06 -11.34 1.23
C CYS A 725 22.15 -11.58 2.76
N TRP A 726 22.89 -12.61 3.20
CA TRP A 726 23.09 -12.97 4.62
C TRP A 726 24.52 -12.76 5.12
N ALA A 727 25.42 -12.27 4.27
CA ALA A 727 26.77 -11.91 4.68
C ALA A 727 26.74 -10.80 5.74
N LYS A 728 27.65 -10.84 6.72
CA LYS A 728 27.73 -9.81 7.78
C LYS A 728 28.82 -8.79 7.47
N GLY A 729 28.50 -7.50 7.55
CA GLY A 729 29.44 -6.41 7.29
C GLY A 729 29.59 -6.06 5.80
N GLN A 730 30.79 -5.67 5.36
CA GLN A 730 31.07 -5.09 4.02
C GLN A 730 30.89 -6.04 2.81
N GLY A 731 30.32 -7.22 3.02
CA GLY A 731 29.88 -8.13 1.94
C GLY A 731 28.36 -8.30 1.86
N ASN A 732 27.59 -7.61 2.71
CA ASN A 732 26.13 -7.66 2.69
C ASN A 732 25.59 -6.90 1.47
N CYS A 733 24.70 -7.53 0.70
CA CYS A 733 24.06 -6.94 -0.49
C CYS A 733 22.54 -6.70 -0.31
N PHE A 734 22.01 -6.90 0.91
CA PHE A 734 20.59 -6.80 1.23
C PHE A 734 20.03 -5.39 0.99
N ASP A 735 20.75 -4.37 1.44
CA ASP A 735 20.32 -2.97 1.27
C ASP A 735 20.32 -2.52 -0.20
N THR A 736 21.18 -3.12 -1.05
CA THR A 736 21.29 -2.78 -2.48
C THR A 736 20.47 -3.68 -3.40
N ASN A 737 20.03 -4.84 -2.94
CA ASN A 737 19.29 -5.84 -3.72
C ASN A 737 18.05 -6.37 -2.97
N TYR A 738 17.38 -5.50 -2.19
CA TYR A 738 16.33 -5.87 -1.25
C TYR A 738 15.25 -6.79 -1.83
N SER A 739 14.67 -6.43 -2.98
CA SER A 739 13.62 -7.21 -3.66
C SER A 739 14.10 -8.60 -4.10
N THR A 740 15.37 -8.72 -4.52
CA THR A 740 15.96 -10.01 -4.86
C THR A 740 16.24 -10.82 -3.59
N CYS A 741 16.85 -10.22 -2.56
CA CYS A 741 17.14 -10.93 -1.31
C CYS A 741 15.86 -11.43 -0.60
N LEU A 742 14.72 -10.76 -0.75
CA LEU A 742 13.42 -11.26 -0.28
C LEU A 742 13.00 -12.57 -0.94
N ARG A 743 13.26 -12.76 -2.25
CA ARG A 743 12.90 -13.99 -2.98
C ARG A 743 13.71 -15.23 -2.59
N TYR A 744 14.79 -15.05 -1.83
CA TYR A 744 15.66 -16.13 -1.39
C TYR A 744 15.64 -16.30 0.13
N MET A 745 14.66 -15.73 0.87
CA MET A 745 14.62 -15.85 2.33
C MET A 745 14.42 -17.29 2.86
N ASP A 746 14.13 -18.26 1.99
CA ASP A 746 14.11 -19.70 2.30
C ASP A 746 15.50 -20.38 2.23
N CYS A 747 16.54 -19.64 1.86
CA CYS A 747 17.94 -20.12 1.81
C CYS A 747 18.76 -20.15 3.14
N PRO A 748 18.36 -19.60 4.32
CA PRO A 748 19.30 -19.42 5.43
C PRO A 748 19.69 -20.71 6.16
N ASP A 749 18.98 -21.83 5.91
CA ASP A 749 19.22 -23.15 6.53
C ASP A 749 19.69 -24.24 5.53
N ALA A 750 20.13 -23.84 4.33
CA ALA A 750 20.72 -24.74 3.32
C ALA A 750 22.19 -25.07 3.66
#